data_AF-A0A931V6P0-F1
#
_entry.id   AF-A0A931V6P0-F1
#
_cell.length_a   1.000
_cell.length_b   1.000
_cell.length_c   1.000
_cell.angle_alpha   90.00
_cell.angle_beta   90.00
_cell.angle_gamma   90.00
#
_symmetry.space_group_name_H-M   'P 1'
#
loop_
_entity.id
_entity.type
_entity.pdbx_description
1 polymer ?
#
loop_
_entity_poly.entity_id
_entity_poly.type
_entity_poly.pdbx_seq_one_letter_code
_entity_poly.pdbx_strand_id
1 'polypeptide(L)'
;MATAAVVHLAACGGSSQPGPPPGDAGTEETPFDAPPEASGDGAVLGEACVVPGALACAGHAQEALLVCDGVRWIGNGTCAKPQLCDTRPGPTLGSCQDPDPRCVGRAPGETFCDGRLRGVCGPDLLDATVAECASAEHCDRGSGAKCAVCIPGASRCVENDLEKCSDDGQRWELNITCGSPALCDPTGAKCTTPTCAPGGHRCTGDLLEKCNTLRTAYEPVKLCGAGLCDAAVADCRACVPGTKDCSGAAPRTCDSTGKWVAAAACSGTTPLCNGGLCSAGACAPGEYKCSGDVLQQCNASLTAFEPVAVCKAGLCDAAAAECDECKHGDASCVGNTPRACDTTGHWKSLTACSGSSPVCSAGVCVAGSCVTGEHRCSGDVLEKCNASNDGFEVVEACSPGMCDAPLRQCDECRYGANGCLGSVPRECDSTRHWSAKTACASPTPTCRAGLCVATPKGWIDIATPTLSPRSDHTAVWTGTAMIVWGGGGTADGASYDPIDDVWSLLPSTPFYFPARSDHVAVWSGNEMIVWGGSDRNDGATYNPSTRKWRLMRGAALGTRSDAVAVWSTTTNEMLVWGGRSGSSPVTYPREGGRYDPLSDNWSEMALPPSTFAGRVNHAAVWTGTKMVIFGGYNSSAVCSGGYNCGDAAAYDPVTNTWTLLTPPSPALDARRDPVGVATTAGAAFWGGTGNTTLSPTYRSTGAVFGGSAWTAIPSPDAVLSPAARGAVMGWSHAGQLYVWGGVNGGPLGDGAVYDLALAAWSPMSSVNAPSVRARATVVWTGYAAILWGGTAFTLGGNLNDGKMFWP
;
A
#
# COMPACT_ATOMS: atom_id res chain seq x y z
N MET A 1 -8.24 14.14 -12.92
CA MET A 1 -8.83 12.81 -12.67
C MET A 1 -9.78 12.96 -11.49
N ALA A 2 -10.97 12.35 -11.52
CA ALA A 2 -11.95 12.46 -10.43
C ALA A 2 -11.96 11.18 -9.60
N THR A 3 -11.33 11.21 -8.43
CA THR A 3 -11.44 10.14 -7.43
C THR A 3 -12.80 10.22 -6.75
N ALA A 4 -13.67 9.22 -6.98
CA ALA A 4 -14.92 9.11 -6.24
C ALA A 4 -14.63 8.82 -4.75
N ALA A 5 -15.23 9.59 -3.85
CA ALA A 5 -15.19 9.31 -2.42
C ALA A 5 -16.26 8.25 -2.09
N VAL A 6 -15.83 7.09 -1.59
CA VAL A 6 -16.76 6.02 -1.20
C VAL A 6 -17.30 6.33 0.20
N VAL A 7 -18.60 6.59 0.30
CA VAL A 7 -19.28 6.91 1.56
C VAL A 7 -19.93 5.65 2.14
N HIS A 8 -19.43 5.19 3.30
CA HIS A 8 -20.05 4.12 4.10
C HIS A 8 -20.68 4.67 5.39
N LEU A 9 -21.80 4.06 5.77
CA LEU A 9 -22.73 4.57 6.78
C LEU A 9 -23.51 3.41 7.42
N ALA A 10 -23.08 2.87 8.57
CA ALA A 10 -23.81 1.81 9.27
C ALA A 10 -25.19 2.25 9.81
N ALA A 11 -25.98 1.30 10.31
CA ALA A 11 -27.26 1.54 11.01
C ALA A 11 -27.24 0.91 12.41
N CYS A 12 -27.94 1.52 13.38
CA CYS A 12 -28.01 1.00 14.74
C CYS A 12 -29.16 -0.01 14.91
N GLY A 13 -28.83 -1.24 15.33
CA GLY A 13 -29.80 -2.13 15.97
C GLY A 13 -29.92 -1.82 17.46
N GLY A 14 -31.14 -1.76 18.00
CA GLY A 14 -31.39 -1.46 19.41
C GLY A 14 -31.70 -2.71 20.25
N SER A 15 -31.18 -2.76 21.48
CA SER A 15 -31.59 -3.71 22.53
C SER A 15 -31.48 -3.09 23.93
N SER A 16 -32.06 -3.74 24.94
CA SER A 16 -32.50 -3.10 26.19
C SER A 16 -31.48 -3.12 27.36
N GLN A 17 -31.50 -2.03 28.12
CA GLN A 17 -30.90 -1.84 29.46
C GLN A 17 -31.30 -2.94 30.48
N PRO A 18 -30.45 -3.25 31.50
CA PRO A 18 -30.51 -2.49 32.77
C PRO A 18 -29.21 -2.32 33.60
N GLY A 19 -28.95 -1.09 34.09
CA GLY A 19 -28.58 -0.82 35.50
C GLY A 19 -27.08 -0.78 35.93
N PRO A 20 -26.53 0.37 36.37
CA PRO A 20 -25.15 0.54 36.88
C PRO A 20 -25.04 0.81 38.41
N PRO A 21 -23.81 0.82 38.96
CA PRO A 21 -23.35 1.96 39.81
C PRO A 21 -21.99 2.64 39.36
N PRO A 22 -21.62 3.85 39.89
CA PRO A 22 -20.49 4.74 39.47
C PRO A 22 -19.20 4.62 40.35
N GLY A 23 -18.11 5.44 40.29
CA GLY A 23 -17.74 6.76 39.67
C GLY A 23 -16.19 7.03 39.83
N ASP A 24 -15.51 8.21 39.86
CA ASP A 24 -15.74 9.69 39.73
C ASP A 24 -14.36 10.46 39.52
N ALA A 25 -14.27 11.82 39.56
CA ALA A 25 -13.05 12.69 39.34
C ALA A 25 -13.07 14.04 40.15
N GLY A 26 -12.15 15.04 40.15
CA GLY A 26 -10.86 15.37 39.45
C GLY A 26 -10.30 16.81 39.80
N THR A 27 -9.39 17.39 38.96
CA THR A 27 -9.13 18.84 38.60
C THR A 27 -8.39 19.88 39.54
N GLU A 28 -7.77 21.07 39.19
CA GLU A 28 -7.14 21.73 37.97
C GLU A 28 -6.34 23.11 38.29
N GLU A 29 -5.11 23.39 37.73
CA GLU A 29 -4.11 24.58 37.59
C GLU A 29 -3.84 25.86 38.48
N THR A 30 -3.63 27.10 37.90
CA THR A 30 -2.66 28.15 38.36
C THR A 30 -2.91 29.69 38.12
N PRO A 31 -2.29 30.70 38.82
CA PRO A 31 -2.42 32.25 38.61
C PRO A 31 -1.37 33.43 38.15
N PHE A 32 -0.02 33.29 37.94
CA PHE A 32 1.19 34.11 37.43
C PHE A 32 1.59 35.58 37.91
N ASP A 33 2.92 35.91 37.86
CA ASP A 33 3.61 37.21 38.21
C ASP A 33 4.77 37.60 37.24
N ALA A 34 5.24 38.88 37.16
CA ALA A 34 6.38 39.34 36.31
C ALA A 34 6.90 40.82 36.54
N PRO A 35 8.06 41.30 36.05
CA PRO A 35 8.53 42.66 36.44
C PRO A 35 8.01 44.04 35.85
N PRO A 36 7.05 44.24 34.91
CA PRO A 36 7.27 45.27 33.87
C PRO A 36 6.12 46.21 33.42
N GLU A 37 6.49 47.47 33.17
CA GLU A 37 5.66 48.63 32.73
C GLU A 37 4.54 49.03 33.70
N ALA A 38 3.74 48.08 34.15
CA ALA A 38 3.05 48.10 35.44
C ALA A 38 3.36 46.77 36.12
N SER A 39 3.91 46.80 37.35
CA SER A 39 4.54 45.65 37.98
C SER A 39 3.64 44.43 38.03
N GLY A 40 4.07 43.39 37.32
CA GLY A 40 3.54 42.06 37.58
C GLY A 40 4.05 41.48 38.90
N ASP A 41 5.16 41.97 39.50
CA ASP A 41 5.70 41.58 40.83
C ASP A 41 4.80 42.10 41.98
N GLY A 42 3.53 42.37 41.68
CA GLY A 42 2.57 43.11 42.48
C GLY A 42 2.84 44.60 42.65
N ALA A 43 1.89 45.23 43.33
CA ALA A 43 2.06 46.51 43.99
C ALA A 43 2.03 46.31 45.52
N VAL A 44 2.71 47.17 46.27
CA VAL A 44 2.74 47.10 47.74
C VAL A 44 1.70 48.06 48.32
N LEU A 45 0.85 47.55 49.23
CA LEU A 45 -0.19 48.33 49.90
C LEU A 45 0.42 49.55 50.64
N GLY A 46 -0.02 50.75 50.28
CA GLY A 46 0.47 52.01 50.84
C GLY A 46 1.68 52.63 50.14
N GLU A 47 2.29 51.96 49.16
CA GLU A 47 3.30 52.59 48.30
C GLU A 47 2.65 53.53 47.26
N ALA A 48 3.48 54.38 46.67
CA ALA A 48 3.03 55.43 45.76
C ALA A 48 2.50 54.87 44.43
N CYS A 49 1.42 55.47 43.91
CA CYS A 49 0.85 55.14 42.61
C CYS A 49 0.51 56.42 41.84
N VAL A 50 0.46 56.36 40.51
CA VAL A 50 0.42 57.56 39.64
C VAL A 50 -0.85 57.66 38.80
N VAL A 51 -1.57 56.55 38.56
CA VAL A 51 -2.74 56.49 37.67
C VAL A 51 -3.99 56.14 38.48
N PRO A 52 -4.85 57.13 38.83
CA PRO A 52 -6.05 56.88 39.62
C PRO A 52 -6.96 55.83 38.96
N GLY A 53 -7.42 54.85 39.73
CA GLY A 53 -8.25 53.74 39.23
C GLY A 53 -7.50 52.61 38.51
N ALA A 54 -6.17 52.68 38.38
CA ALA A 54 -5.38 51.51 37.97
C ALA A 54 -5.51 50.38 39.00
N LEU A 55 -5.47 49.13 38.53
CA LEU A 55 -5.57 47.92 39.34
C LEU A 55 -4.21 47.20 39.41
N ALA A 56 -3.97 46.48 40.50
CA ALA A 56 -2.81 45.61 40.71
C ALA A 56 -3.14 44.55 41.77
N CYS A 57 -2.24 43.59 41.96
CA CYS A 57 -2.32 42.57 43.02
C CYS A 57 -1.28 42.83 44.11
N ALA A 58 -1.40 42.16 45.26
CA ALA A 58 -0.43 42.28 46.36
C ALA A 58 0.88 41.46 46.18
N GLY A 59 1.21 41.05 44.95
CA GLY A 59 2.36 40.22 44.58
C GLY A 59 2.01 38.75 44.32
N HIS A 60 3.04 37.94 44.05
CA HIS A 60 2.97 36.50 43.79
C HIS A 60 2.11 35.70 44.78
N ALA A 61 1.28 34.82 44.24
CA ALA A 61 0.39 33.86 44.90
C ALA A 61 -0.76 34.48 45.73
N GLN A 62 -1.30 35.64 45.34
CA GLN A 62 -2.17 36.45 46.22
C GLN A 62 -3.65 36.62 45.79
N GLU A 63 -4.53 36.50 46.78
CA GLU A 63 -5.97 36.76 46.68
C GLU A 63 -6.32 38.26 46.79
N ALA A 64 -5.36 39.13 47.11
CA ALA A 64 -5.60 40.51 47.51
C ALA A 64 -5.49 41.50 46.34
N LEU A 65 -6.58 42.24 46.09
CA LEU A 65 -6.67 43.26 45.05
C LEU A 65 -6.25 44.63 45.58
N LEU A 66 -5.58 45.41 44.74
CA LEU A 66 -5.21 46.80 44.99
C LEU A 66 -5.75 47.73 43.89
N VAL A 67 -6.08 48.96 44.28
CA VAL A 67 -6.47 50.05 43.37
C VAL A 67 -5.69 51.31 43.74
N CYS A 68 -5.31 52.09 42.74
CA CYS A 68 -4.63 53.36 42.95
C CYS A 68 -5.63 54.49 43.27
N ASP A 69 -5.50 55.15 44.42
CA ASP A 69 -6.35 56.32 44.78
C ASP A 69 -5.92 57.64 44.09
N GLY A 70 -4.82 57.60 43.33
CA GLY A 70 -4.17 58.75 42.70
C GLY A 70 -2.94 59.29 43.46
N VAL A 71 -2.63 58.71 44.62
CA VAL A 71 -1.44 58.98 45.43
C VAL A 71 -0.78 57.68 45.91
N ARG A 72 -1.57 56.68 46.34
CA ARG A 72 -1.13 55.39 46.87
C ARG A 72 -2.01 54.21 46.45
N TRP A 73 -1.41 53.03 46.46
CA TRP A 73 -2.13 51.76 46.37
C TRP A 73 -2.93 51.50 47.66
N ILE A 74 -4.24 51.32 47.51
CA ILE A 74 -5.18 50.98 48.59
C ILE A 74 -5.90 49.66 48.29
N GLY A 75 -6.43 48.99 49.31
CA GLY A 75 -7.12 47.71 49.15
C GLY A 75 -8.42 47.83 48.36
N ASN A 76 -8.60 46.98 47.34
CA ASN A 76 -9.78 46.94 46.46
C ASN A 76 -10.66 45.69 46.69
N GLY A 77 -10.38 44.93 47.76
CA GLY A 77 -11.07 43.68 48.10
C GLY A 77 -10.18 42.46 47.95
N THR A 78 -10.79 41.28 47.91
CA THR A 78 -10.12 39.98 47.76
C THR A 78 -10.89 39.08 46.80
N CYS A 79 -10.18 38.27 46.03
CA CYS A 79 -10.75 37.27 45.14
C CYS A 79 -11.51 36.17 45.89
N ALA A 80 -12.47 35.54 45.21
CA ALA A 80 -13.25 34.45 45.75
C ALA A 80 -12.52 33.12 45.51
N LYS A 81 -12.06 32.46 46.58
CA LYS A 81 -11.33 31.17 46.49
C LYS A 81 -12.03 30.18 45.55
N PRO A 82 -11.32 29.54 44.60
CA PRO A 82 -9.86 29.47 44.47
C PRO A 82 -9.20 30.60 43.66
N GLN A 83 -9.95 31.63 43.25
CA GLN A 83 -9.43 32.69 42.39
C GLN A 83 -8.31 33.50 43.05
N LEU A 84 -7.34 33.85 42.21
CA LEU A 84 -6.12 34.57 42.56
C LEU A 84 -5.91 35.67 41.51
N CYS A 85 -5.03 36.63 41.81
CA CYS A 85 -5.01 37.90 41.10
C CYS A 85 -4.00 37.89 39.95
N ASP A 86 -4.49 38.10 38.73
CA ASP A 86 -3.67 38.19 37.52
C ASP A 86 -2.91 39.52 37.50
N THR A 87 -1.59 39.46 37.64
CA THR A 87 -0.67 40.59 37.50
C THR A 87 -0.10 40.76 36.07
N ARG A 88 -0.73 40.20 35.03
CA ARG A 88 -0.10 40.02 33.71
C ARG A 88 -0.04 41.36 32.99
N PRO A 89 1.06 41.69 32.29
CA PRO A 89 1.10 42.82 31.37
C PRO A 89 0.03 42.66 30.27
N GLY A 90 -1.15 43.23 30.48
CA GLY A 90 -2.33 42.95 29.66
C GLY A 90 -3.65 43.48 30.25
N PRO A 91 -4.80 43.13 29.63
CA PRO A 91 -6.12 43.64 30.02
C PRO A 91 -6.73 42.96 31.26
N THR A 92 -6.11 41.88 31.76
CA THR A 92 -6.48 41.14 32.96
C THR A 92 -5.78 41.63 34.23
N LEU A 93 -4.81 42.56 34.09
CA LEU A 93 -4.01 43.12 35.17
C LEU A 93 -4.85 43.62 36.36
N GLY A 94 -4.57 43.10 37.55
CA GLY A 94 -5.26 43.44 38.79
C GLY A 94 -6.68 42.89 38.91
N SER A 95 -7.01 41.82 38.17
CA SER A 95 -8.31 41.14 38.23
C SER A 95 -8.21 39.71 38.75
N CYS A 96 -9.29 39.21 39.36
CA CYS A 96 -9.38 37.83 39.79
C CYS A 96 -9.58 36.90 38.59
N GLN A 97 -8.75 35.87 38.49
CA GLN A 97 -8.87 34.80 37.51
C GLN A 97 -8.91 33.45 38.22
N ASP A 98 -9.54 32.47 37.57
CA ASP A 98 -9.46 31.09 38.02
C ASP A 98 -8.08 30.49 37.70
N PRO A 99 -7.54 29.63 38.57
CA PRO A 99 -6.55 28.64 38.18
C PRO A 99 -7.06 27.74 37.02
N ASP A 100 -6.28 27.54 35.93
CA ASP A 100 -6.63 26.81 34.66
C ASP A 100 -6.49 25.24 34.74
N PRO A 101 -6.05 24.37 33.77
CA PRO A 101 -5.93 22.86 33.91
C PRO A 101 -4.83 22.07 34.76
N ARG A 102 -3.50 22.29 34.62
CA ARG A 102 -2.33 21.57 35.22
C ARG A 102 -1.98 21.76 36.75
N CYS A 103 -1.08 22.67 37.17
CA CYS A 103 -0.43 22.82 38.49
C CYS A 103 -1.23 23.20 39.79
N VAL A 104 -2.48 22.77 40.04
CA VAL A 104 -3.11 23.11 41.33
C VAL A 104 -2.32 22.53 42.51
N GLY A 105 -2.07 23.36 43.53
CA GLY A 105 -1.30 22.96 44.72
C GLY A 105 0.23 22.89 44.54
N ARG A 106 0.78 23.43 43.44
CA ARG A 106 2.24 23.60 43.24
C ARG A 106 2.75 24.97 43.70
N ALA A 107 4.07 25.14 43.72
CA ALA A 107 4.74 26.42 43.99
C ALA A 107 5.10 27.21 42.71
N PRO A 108 5.30 28.55 42.82
CA PRO A 108 5.88 29.38 41.76
C PRO A 108 7.15 28.78 41.13
N GLY A 109 7.20 28.71 39.80
CA GLY A 109 8.38 28.17 39.10
C GLY A 109 8.64 26.67 39.31
N GLU A 110 7.72 25.92 39.93
CA GLU A 110 7.88 24.48 40.11
C GLU A 110 7.91 23.76 38.75
N THR A 111 8.94 22.96 38.51
CA THR A 111 9.01 22.10 37.33
C THR A 111 8.20 20.83 37.59
N PHE A 112 7.28 20.47 36.70
CA PHE A 112 6.45 19.27 36.85
C PHE A 112 6.42 18.44 35.57
N CYS A 113 5.99 17.19 35.71
CA CYS A 113 5.68 16.29 34.62
C CYS A 113 4.25 15.79 34.75
N ASP A 114 3.47 15.96 33.68
CA ASP A 114 2.19 15.30 33.49
C ASP A 114 2.29 14.39 32.26
N GLY A 115 2.49 13.09 32.51
CA GLY A 115 2.86 12.13 31.47
C GLY A 115 4.09 12.60 30.69
N ARG A 116 3.89 13.04 29.45
CA ARG A 116 4.95 13.53 28.55
C ARG A 116 5.14 15.05 28.57
N LEU A 117 4.26 15.81 29.23
CA LEU A 117 4.32 17.27 29.26
C LEU A 117 5.22 17.73 30.41
N ARG A 118 6.39 18.30 30.09
CA ARG A 118 7.23 18.98 31.07
C ARG A 118 6.79 20.43 31.16
N GLY A 119 6.25 20.82 32.31
CA GLY A 119 5.85 22.19 32.58
C GLY A 119 6.75 22.87 33.60
N VAL A 120 6.75 24.20 33.53
CA VAL A 120 7.16 25.09 34.63
C VAL A 120 6.01 26.04 34.86
N CYS A 121 5.46 26.05 36.07
CA CYS A 121 4.38 26.95 36.43
C CYS A 121 4.91 28.40 36.48
N GLY A 122 4.10 29.38 36.08
CA GLY A 122 4.46 30.80 36.15
C GLY A 122 4.67 31.34 37.58
N PRO A 123 4.87 32.66 37.78
CA PRO A 123 5.35 33.16 39.08
C PRO A 123 4.33 33.38 40.24
N ASP A 124 3.07 33.74 39.99
CA ASP A 124 1.87 33.31 40.76
C ASP A 124 1.27 32.06 40.06
N LEU A 125 1.89 31.49 39.02
CA LEU A 125 1.48 30.32 38.20
C LEU A 125 0.65 30.32 36.81
N LEU A 126 -0.48 31.05 36.46
CA LEU A 126 -1.53 31.03 35.30
C LEU A 126 -1.08 30.81 33.84
N ASP A 127 0.12 30.31 33.70
CA ASP A 127 0.69 29.81 32.49
C ASP A 127 1.76 28.79 32.89
N ALA A 128 1.41 27.50 32.94
CA ALA A 128 2.45 26.50 32.82
C ALA A 128 3.09 26.61 31.43
N THR A 129 4.34 27.07 31.39
CA THR A 129 5.20 26.97 30.22
C THR A 129 5.52 25.50 30.01
N VAL A 130 4.83 24.86 29.04
CA VAL A 130 4.91 23.41 28.78
C VAL A 130 5.66 23.08 27.48
N ALA A 131 6.41 21.98 27.52
CA ALA A 131 7.02 21.33 26.37
C ALA A 131 6.69 19.83 26.36
N GLU A 132 6.36 19.27 25.19
CA GLU A 132 6.10 17.83 25.05
C GLU A 132 7.42 17.06 24.84
N CYS A 133 7.65 16.06 25.68
CA CYS A 133 8.87 15.25 25.71
C CYS A 133 8.71 13.92 24.98
N ALA A 134 9.83 13.29 24.59
CA ALA A 134 9.82 12.02 23.85
C ALA A 134 9.21 10.85 24.66
N SER A 135 9.29 10.87 25.99
CA SER A 135 8.54 10.02 26.91
C SER A 135 8.41 10.70 28.27
N ALA A 136 7.65 10.11 29.21
CA ALA A 136 7.61 10.59 30.60
C ALA A 136 9.01 10.58 31.25
N GLU A 137 9.82 9.57 30.94
CA GLU A 137 11.20 9.47 31.43
C GLU A 137 12.12 10.59 30.86
N HIS A 138 11.83 11.12 29.66
CA HIS A 138 12.48 12.33 29.14
C HIS A 138 11.90 13.62 29.76
N CYS A 139 10.68 13.58 30.29
CA CYS A 139 10.11 14.65 31.08
C CYS A 139 10.81 14.73 32.43
N ASP A 140 10.85 13.62 33.19
CA ASP A 140 11.40 13.56 34.54
C ASP A 140 12.85 14.07 34.61
N ARG A 141 13.65 13.74 33.59
CA ARG A 141 15.08 14.12 33.48
C ARG A 141 15.33 15.40 32.67
N GLY A 142 14.28 16.15 32.34
CA GLY A 142 14.42 17.48 31.74
C GLY A 142 15.02 18.52 32.69
N SER A 143 15.41 19.67 32.15
CA SER A 143 16.02 20.78 32.88
C SER A 143 15.27 22.09 32.63
N GLY A 144 14.83 22.76 33.70
CA GLY A 144 13.88 23.89 33.59
C GLY A 144 12.62 23.47 32.84
N ALA A 145 12.20 24.24 31.84
CA ALA A 145 11.09 23.93 30.93
C ALA A 145 11.48 23.06 29.72
N LYS A 146 12.73 22.56 29.63
CA LYS A 146 13.19 21.73 28.51
C LYS A 146 13.19 20.25 28.88
N CYS A 147 12.63 19.43 28.01
CA CYS A 147 12.76 17.97 28.06
C CYS A 147 14.22 17.52 27.98
N ALA A 148 14.53 16.35 28.52
CA ALA A 148 15.76 15.65 28.19
C ALA A 148 15.79 15.36 26.67
N VAL A 149 16.97 15.52 26.06
CA VAL A 149 17.21 15.18 24.65
C VAL A 149 17.34 13.67 24.46
N CYS A 150 17.65 12.94 25.54
CA CYS A 150 17.80 11.50 25.57
C CYS A 150 17.69 10.91 26.98
N ILE A 151 17.60 9.58 27.07
CA ILE A 151 17.67 8.82 28.34
C ILE A 151 19.14 8.45 28.62
N PRO A 152 19.72 8.84 29.77
CA PRO A 152 21.06 8.42 30.19
C PRO A 152 21.31 6.91 30.01
N GLY A 153 22.43 6.56 29.37
CA GLY A 153 22.75 5.17 29.04
C GLY A 153 22.15 4.63 27.75
N ALA A 154 21.10 5.24 27.19
CA ALA A 154 20.61 4.90 25.86
C ALA A 154 21.68 5.19 24.80
N SER A 155 21.69 4.42 23.71
CA SER A 155 22.55 4.66 22.55
C SER A 155 21.71 4.72 21.26
N ARG A 156 22.18 5.45 20.26
CA ARG A 156 21.55 5.55 18.93
C ARG A 156 22.61 5.57 17.83
N CYS A 157 22.18 5.28 16.60
CA CYS A 157 23.03 5.35 15.42
C CYS A 157 22.67 6.58 14.58
N VAL A 158 23.64 7.45 14.34
CA VAL A 158 23.53 8.56 13.38
C VAL A 158 24.51 8.27 12.25
N GLU A 159 24.00 7.95 11.07
CA GLU A 159 24.78 7.32 10.00
C GLU A 159 25.57 6.11 10.51
N ASN A 160 26.89 6.21 10.61
CA ASN A 160 27.78 5.18 11.15
C ASN A 160 28.34 5.51 12.54
N ASP A 161 28.02 6.66 13.12
CA ASP A 161 28.38 7.02 14.49
C ASP A 161 27.38 6.43 15.49
N LEU A 162 27.88 5.59 16.40
CA LEU A 162 27.15 5.22 17.60
C LEU A 162 27.33 6.36 18.61
N GLU A 163 26.25 7.06 18.90
CA GLU A 163 26.17 8.03 19.98
C GLU A 163 25.57 7.39 21.23
N LYS A 164 26.08 7.74 22.41
CA LYS A 164 25.47 7.44 23.71
C LYS A 164 24.89 8.73 24.28
N CYS A 165 23.76 8.65 24.97
CA CYS A 165 23.24 9.77 25.75
C CYS A 165 24.20 10.14 26.89
N SER A 166 24.42 11.44 27.08
CA SER A 166 25.11 11.99 28.25
C SER A 166 24.39 11.61 29.55
N ASP A 167 25.13 11.50 30.66
CA ASP A 167 24.55 11.03 31.92
C ASP A 167 23.57 12.06 32.54
N ASP A 168 23.55 13.31 32.04
CA ASP A 168 22.56 14.36 32.37
C ASP A 168 21.30 14.36 31.47
N GLY A 169 21.24 13.52 30.43
CA GLY A 169 20.12 13.44 29.49
C GLY A 169 20.04 14.57 28.45
N GLN A 170 20.96 15.54 28.47
CA GLN A 170 20.82 16.79 27.72
C GLN A 170 21.45 16.77 26.33
N ARG A 171 22.28 15.77 25.99
CA ARG A 171 22.89 15.65 24.65
C ARG A 171 23.24 14.20 24.29
N TRP A 172 23.34 13.96 22.99
CA TRP A 172 23.99 12.78 22.46
C TRP A 172 25.50 13.07 22.32
N GLU A 173 26.33 12.12 22.74
CA GLU A 173 27.78 12.19 22.67
C GLU A 173 28.30 11.03 21.82
N LEU A 174 29.28 11.29 20.94
CA LEU A 174 29.91 10.25 20.13
C LEU A 174 30.61 9.23 21.05
N ASN A 175 30.09 8.00 21.07
CA ASN A 175 30.66 6.87 21.83
C ASN A 175 31.70 6.14 20.97
N ILE A 176 31.33 5.77 19.73
CA ILE A 176 32.25 5.16 18.78
C ILE A 176 31.75 5.26 17.33
N THR A 177 32.63 5.69 16.42
CA THR A 177 32.40 5.61 14.97
C THR A 177 32.51 4.16 14.51
N CYS A 178 31.37 3.55 14.18
CA CYS A 178 31.35 2.26 13.49
C CYS A 178 31.79 2.45 12.02
N GLY A 179 32.41 1.44 11.42
CA GLY A 179 32.95 1.60 10.06
C GLY A 179 31.93 1.42 8.91
N SER A 180 30.64 1.33 9.24
CA SER A 180 29.48 1.43 8.34
C SER A 180 28.20 1.53 9.19
N PRO A 181 27.08 2.09 8.66
CA PRO A 181 25.81 2.19 9.40
C PRO A 181 25.26 0.84 9.85
N ALA A 182 25.36 -0.19 8.99
CA ALA A 182 24.86 -1.53 9.27
C ALA A 182 25.63 -2.30 10.37
N LEU A 183 26.73 -1.75 10.87
CA LEU A 183 27.49 -2.30 12.00
C LEU A 183 27.23 -1.58 13.32
N CYS A 184 26.36 -0.57 13.34
CA CYS A 184 26.00 0.12 14.57
C CYS A 184 24.88 -0.63 15.31
N ASP A 185 25.17 -1.14 16.51
CA ASP A 185 24.22 -1.82 17.39
C ASP A 185 23.87 -0.91 18.60
N PRO A 186 22.75 -0.17 18.53
CA PRO A 186 22.35 0.74 19.60
C PRO A 186 21.81 0.01 20.84
N THR A 187 21.35 -1.24 20.68
CA THR A 187 20.82 -2.07 21.77
C THR A 187 21.95 -2.65 22.62
N GLY A 188 23.01 -3.12 21.97
CA GLY A 188 24.24 -3.59 22.62
C GLY A 188 25.27 -2.49 22.91
N ALA A 189 24.94 -1.22 22.65
CA ALA A 189 25.78 -0.03 22.86
C ALA A 189 27.21 -0.16 22.30
N LYS A 190 27.35 -0.75 21.11
CA LYS A 190 28.65 -1.08 20.50
C LYS A 190 28.58 -1.13 18.97
N CYS A 191 29.74 -1.13 18.32
CA CYS A 191 29.81 -1.59 16.94
C CYS A 191 29.88 -3.12 16.89
N THR A 192 29.14 -3.74 15.99
CA THR A 192 29.30 -5.17 15.67
C THR A 192 30.58 -5.39 14.85
N THR A 193 31.16 -6.57 14.98
CA THR A 193 32.39 -6.91 14.26
C THR A 193 32.12 -6.98 12.75
N PRO A 194 32.84 -6.24 11.90
CA PRO A 194 32.68 -6.33 10.45
C PRO A 194 32.98 -7.74 9.93
N THR A 195 32.12 -8.26 9.06
CA THR A 195 32.38 -9.50 8.31
C THR A 195 33.57 -9.35 7.35
N CYS A 196 33.84 -8.12 6.91
CA CYS A 196 34.86 -7.83 5.91
C CYS A 196 35.47 -6.41 6.02
N ALA A 197 36.70 -6.24 5.53
CA ALA A 197 37.38 -4.94 5.51
C ALA A 197 36.93 -4.09 4.31
N PRO A 198 36.85 -2.74 4.41
CA PRO A 198 36.44 -1.87 3.31
C PRO A 198 37.24 -2.14 2.03
N GLY A 199 36.56 -2.45 0.92
CA GLY A 199 37.20 -2.75 -0.36
C GLY A 199 38.04 -4.04 -0.38
N GLY A 200 38.07 -4.82 0.70
CA GLY A 200 38.72 -6.12 0.76
C GLY A 200 38.04 -7.12 -0.18
N HIS A 201 38.84 -7.96 -0.81
CA HIS A 201 38.36 -9.05 -1.65
C HIS A 201 38.66 -10.39 -0.98
N ARG A 202 37.95 -11.45 -1.37
CA ARG A 202 38.28 -12.84 -1.01
C ARG A 202 38.00 -13.76 -2.20
N CYS A 203 38.54 -14.98 -2.13
CA CYS A 203 38.24 -16.05 -3.06
C CYS A 203 37.48 -17.16 -2.34
N THR A 204 36.26 -17.46 -2.77
CA THR A 204 35.48 -18.62 -2.30
C THR A 204 35.55 -19.69 -3.39
N GLY A 205 36.56 -20.56 -3.29
CA GLY A 205 37.02 -21.35 -4.43
C GLY A 205 37.51 -20.40 -5.53
N ASP A 206 36.98 -20.57 -6.74
CA ASP A 206 37.35 -19.75 -7.90
C ASP A 206 36.53 -18.45 -8.02
N LEU A 207 35.53 -18.24 -7.16
CA LEU A 207 34.69 -17.04 -7.16
C LEU A 207 35.41 -15.90 -6.41
N LEU A 208 35.80 -14.85 -7.14
CA LEU A 208 36.25 -13.59 -6.56
C LEU A 208 35.04 -12.82 -6.03
N GLU A 209 35.06 -12.50 -4.74
CA GLU A 209 34.04 -11.70 -4.07
C GLU A 209 34.67 -10.46 -3.43
N LYS A 210 33.86 -9.41 -3.22
CA LYS A 210 34.26 -8.12 -2.67
C LYS A 210 33.41 -7.75 -1.47
N CYS A 211 34.03 -7.21 -0.43
CA CYS A 211 33.33 -6.66 0.72
C CYS A 211 32.35 -5.57 0.30
N ASN A 212 31.08 -5.72 0.68
CA ASN A 212 30.06 -4.74 0.35
C ASN A 212 30.23 -3.44 1.16
N THR A 213 29.60 -2.35 0.71
CA THR A 213 29.73 -1.03 1.34
C THR A 213 29.23 -1.02 2.80
N LEU A 214 28.28 -1.89 3.12
CA LEU A 214 27.76 -2.11 4.47
C LEU A 214 28.71 -2.95 5.36
N ARG A 215 29.72 -3.61 4.77
CA ARG A 215 30.71 -4.48 5.42
C ARG A 215 30.14 -5.68 6.17
N THR A 216 28.91 -6.07 5.83
CA THR A 216 28.17 -7.18 6.42
C THR A 216 28.35 -8.49 5.63
N ALA A 217 28.69 -8.41 4.35
CA ALA A 217 28.89 -9.56 3.48
C ALA A 217 29.98 -9.32 2.42
N TYR A 218 30.47 -10.41 1.83
CA TYR A 218 31.16 -10.38 0.55
C TYR A 218 30.14 -10.69 -0.56
N GLU A 219 30.19 -9.92 -1.64
CA GLU A 219 29.31 -10.05 -2.81
C GLU A 219 30.12 -10.49 -4.04
N PRO A 220 29.56 -11.32 -4.95
CA PRO A 220 30.29 -11.87 -6.09
C PRO A 220 30.70 -10.80 -7.11
N VAL A 221 31.95 -10.85 -7.57
CA VAL A 221 32.51 -9.96 -8.61
C VAL A 221 32.67 -10.70 -9.93
N LYS A 222 33.39 -11.83 -9.92
CA LYS A 222 33.63 -12.67 -11.11
C LYS A 222 34.07 -14.08 -10.74
N LEU A 223 33.73 -15.05 -11.58
CA LEU A 223 34.24 -16.40 -11.49
C LEU A 223 35.57 -16.50 -12.29
N CYS A 224 36.63 -16.95 -11.63
CA CYS A 224 37.92 -17.25 -12.25
C CYS A 224 37.97 -18.73 -12.70
N GLY A 225 39.08 -19.13 -13.34
CA GLY A 225 39.39 -20.55 -13.52
C GLY A 225 40.02 -21.17 -12.27
N ALA A 226 40.09 -22.51 -12.24
CA ALA A 226 40.57 -23.33 -11.13
C ALA A 226 41.90 -22.83 -10.52
N GLY A 227 41.85 -22.34 -9.27
CA GLY A 227 43.01 -21.83 -8.53
C GLY A 227 43.60 -20.51 -9.05
N LEU A 228 42.89 -19.80 -9.94
CA LEU A 228 43.36 -18.53 -10.53
C LEU A 228 42.84 -17.29 -9.80
N CYS A 229 41.88 -17.41 -8.89
CA CYS A 229 41.38 -16.26 -8.11
C CYS A 229 42.48 -15.69 -7.20
N ASP A 230 42.74 -14.38 -7.28
CA ASP A 230 43.69 -13.68 -6.43
C ASP A 230 43.10 -12.40 -5.82
N ALA A 231 42.63 -12.56 -4.58
CA ALA A 231 42.12 -11.47 -3.76
C ALA A 231 43.14 -10.36 -3.45
N ALA A 232 44.46 -10.62 -3.56
CA ALA A 232 45.48 -9.61 -3.28
C ALA A 232 45.65 -8.59 -4.41
N VAL A 233 45.28 -8.96 -5.65
CA VAL A 233 45.26 -8.06 -6.83
C VAL A 233 43.84 -7.70 -7.29
N ALA A 234 42.82 -8.21 -6.60
CA ALA A 234 41.40 -8.09 -6.96
C ALA A 234 41.06 -8.60 -8.39
N ASP A 235 41.79 -9.61 -8.88
CA ASP A 235 41.62 -10.14 -10.23
C ASP A 235 41.86 -11.67 -10.31
N CYS A 236 41.72 -12.24 -11.50
CA CYS A 236 42.12 -13.60 -11.82
C CYS A 236 43.54 -13.58 -12.42
N ARG A 237 44.44 -14.45 -11.95
CA ARG A 237 45.76 -14.65 -12.55
C ARG A 237 45.66 -15.39 -13.89
N ALA A 238 46.66 -15.22 -14.75
CA ALA A 238 46.76 -16.01 -15.99
C ALA A 238 47.34 -17.41 -15.76
N CYS A 239 48.03 -17.62 -14.63
CA CYS A 239 48.55 -18.91 -14.18
C CYS A 239 48.90 -18.89 -12.68
N VAL A 240 49.13 -20.08 -12.10
CA VAL A 240 49.63 -20.23 -10.72
C VAL A 240 51.15 -20.10 -10.71
N PRO A 241 51.76 -19.17 -9.95
CA PRO A 241 53.20 -18.97 -9.90
C PRO A 241 54.01 -20.26 -9.67
N GLY A 242 55.13 -20.39 -10.38
CA GLY A 242 56.01 -21.56 -10.33
C GLY A 242 55.54 -22.78 -11.14
N THR A 243 54.29 -22.80 -11.64
CA THR A 243 53.87 -23.82 -12.61
C THR A 243 54.68 -23.73 -13.91
N LYS A 244 54.89 -24.88 -14.54
CA LYS A 244 55.59 -25.02 -15.82
C LYS A 244 54.69 -25.70 -16.83
N ASP A 245 54.77 -25.24 -18.06
CA ASP A 245 53.89 -25.59 -19.16
C ASP A 245 54.61 -25.36 -20.50
N CYS A 246 53.95 -25.61 -21.63
CA CYS A 246 54.52 -25.47 -22.97
C CYS A 246 53.66 -24.58 -23.86
N SER A 247 54.29 -23.61 -24.54
CA SER A 247 53.68 -22.82 -25.61
C SER A 247 54.20 -23.33 -26.94
N GLY A 248 53.58 -24.39 -27.46
CA GLY A 248 54.14 -25.19 -28.54
C GLY A 248 55.45 -25.85 -28.10
N ALA A 249 56.50 -25.77 -28.94
CA ALA A 249 57.82 -26.32 -28.62
C ALA A 249 58.60 -25.53 -27.54
N ALA A 250 58.09 -24.39 -27.06
CA ALA A 250 58.77 -23.54 -26.07
C ALA A 250 58.26 -23.80 -24.64
N PRO A 251 59.13 -24.24 -23.70
CA PRO A 251 58.81 -24.23 -22.29
C PRO A 251 58.42 -22.83 -21.80
N ARG A 252 57.44 -22.74 -20.91
CA ARG A 252 57.09 -21.53 -20.18
C ARG A 252 56.97 -21.81 -18.69
N THR A 253 57.37 -20.84 -17.87
CA THR A 253 57.19 -20.88 -16.41
C THR A 253 56.31 -19.70 -16.01
N CYS A 254 55.38 -19.93 -15.09
CA CYS A 254 54.58 -18.86 -14.51
C CYS A 254 55.43 -18.09 -13.48
N ASP A 255 55.60 -16.79 -13.68
CA ASP A 255 56.36 -15.93 -12.78
C ASP A 255 55.63 -15.66 -11.45
N SER A 256 56.31 -14.98 -10.53
CA SER A 256 55.76 -14.60 -9.22
C SER A 256 54.58 -13.62 -9.28
N THR A 257 54.25 -13.08 -10.47
CA THR A 257 53.10 -12.18 -10.70
C THR A 257 51.90 -12.89 -11.32
N GLY A 258 52.00 -14.21 -11.57
CA GLY A 258 50.92 -14.98 -12.21
C GLY A 258 50.85 -14.81 -13.73
N LYS A 259 51.98 -14.49 -14.37
CA LYS A 259 52.11 -14.36 -15.84
C LYS A 259 53.07 -15.38 -16.43
N TRP A 260 52.82 -15.79 -17.67
CA TRP A 260 53.66 -16.75 -18.38
C TRP A 260 54.91 -16.09 -18.98
N VAL A 261 56.09 -16.59 -18.59
CA VAL A 261 57.38 -16.23 -19.19
C VAL A 261 57.92 -17.42 -19.99
N ALA A 262 58.20 -17.21 -21.29
CA ALA A 262 58.67 -18.25 -22.21
C ALA A 262 60.20 -18.38 -22.24
N ALA A 263 60.69 -19.59 -22.49
CA ALA A 263 62.08 -19.95 -22.72
C ALA A 263 62.32 -20.33 -24.21
N ALA A 264 63.56 -20.66 -24.55
CA ALA A 264 63.91 -21.13 -25.89
C ALA A 264 63.25 -22.47 -26.24
N ALA A 265 62.89 -22.67 -27.51
CA ALA A 265 62.20 -23.87 -27.98
C ALA A 265 63.10 -25.13 -27.95
N CYS A 266 62.50 -26.29 -27.67
CA CYS A 266 63.14 -27.59 -27.76
C CYS A 266 63.62 -27.88 -29.19
N SER A 267 64.74 -28.61 -29.32
CA SER A 267 65.40 -28.89 -30.60
C SER A 267 65.88 -30.34 -30.69
N GLY A 268 65.57 -31.02 -31.80
CA GLY A 268 65.89 -32.44 -32.03
C GLY A 268 64.98 -33.03 -33.12
N THR A 269 65.08 -34.34 -33.38
CA THR A 269 64.19 -35.06 -34.31
C THR A 269 62.80 -35.34 -33.72
N THR A 270 62.66 -35.33 -32.40
CA THR A 270 61.38 -35.28 -31.67
C THR A 270 61.46 -34.16 -30.61
N PRO A 271 61.30 -32.88 -31.01
CA PRO A 271 61.55 -31.72 -30.15
C PRO A 271 60.35 -31.43 -29.23
N LEU A 272 59.94 -32.41 -28.42
CA LEU A 272 58.71 -32.30 -27.64
C LEU A 272 58.93 -31.58 -26.31
N CYS A 273 58.21 -30.48 -26.10
CA CYS A 273 58.05 -29.87 -24.78
C CYS A 273 56.91 -30.59 -24.05
N ASN A 274 57.17 -31.10 -22.84
CA ASN A 274 56.17 -31.67 -21.95
C ASN A 274 56.45 -31.21 -20.51
N GLY A 275 55.43 -30.69 -19.80
CA GLY A 275 55.59 -30.14 -18.45
C GLY A 275 56.63 -29.01 -18.32
N GLY A 276 56.96 -28.32 -19.41
CA GLY A 276 58.03 -27.32 -19.46
C GLY A 276 59.46 -27.91 -19.49
N LEU A 277 59.63 -29.16 -19.94
CA LEU A 277 60.91 -29.83 -20.16
C LEU A 277 60.93 -30.48 -21.56
N CYS A 278 62.11 -30.72 -22.14
CA CYS A 278 62.25 -31.35 -23.46
C CYS A 278 62.45 -32.87 -23.34
N SER A 279 61.72 -33.67 -24.12
CA SER A 279 61.77 -35.16 -24.08
C SER A 279 61.49 -35.81 -25.44
N ALA A 280 62.06 -37.01 -25.68
CA ALA A 280 61.74 -37.83 -26.84
C ALA A 280 60.49 -38.72 -26.62
N GLY A 281 59.77 -39.04 -27.70
CA GLY A 281 58.51 -39.80 -27.69
C GLY A 281 58.65 -41.32 -27.58
N ALA A 282 57.52 -42.00 -27.36
CA ALA A 282 57.36 -43.42 -27.08
C ALA A 282 56.39 -44.20 -28.01
N CYS A 283 55.70 -43.56 -28.95
CA CYS A 283 54.81 -44.23 -29.92
C CYS A 283 54.77 -43.50 -31.29
N ALA A 284 54.23 -44.14 -32.33
CA ALA A 284 54.20 -43.59 -33.69
C ALA A 284 52.91 -42.77 -34.00
N PRO A 285 52.99 -41.68 -34.79
CA PRO A 285 51.82 -40.86 -35.09
C PRO A 285 50.68 -41.67 -35.73
N GLY A 286 49.49 -41.65 -35.11
CA GLY A 286 48.28 -42.30 -35.64
C GLY A 286 48.14 -43.81 -35.35
N GLU A 287 49.01 -44.40 -34.55
CA GLU A 287 48.95 -45.82 -34.15
C GLU A 287 47.81 -46.10 -33.14
N TYR A 288 47.04 -47.18 -33.32
CA TYR A 288 45.92 -47.58 -32.43
C TYR A 288 46.16 -48.95 -31.76
N LYS A 289 45.59 -49.16 -30.56
CA LYS A 289 45.58 -50.45 -29.84
C LYS A 289 44.38 -50.57 -28.89
N CYS A 290 43.97 -51.79 -28.55
CA CYS A 290 43.00 -52.05 -27.47
C CYS A 290 43.70 -52.43 -26.17
N SER A 291 43.16 -51.95 -25.04
CA SER A 291 43.62 -52.26 -23.69
C SER A 291 42.43 -52.70 -22.84
N GLY A 292 42.03 -53.98 -22.97
CA GLY A 292 40.71 -54.43 -22.54
C GLY A 292 39.63 -53.78 -23.39
N ASP A 293 38.60 -53.24 -22.76
CA ASP A 293 37.48 -52.57 -23.43
C ASP A 293 37.81 -51.14 -23.89
N VAL A 294 39.05 -50.69 -23.74
CA VAL A 294 39.45 -49.30 -24.04
C VAL A 294 40.28 -49.25 -25.31
N LEU A 295 39.76 -48.62 -26.35
CA LEU A 295 40.50 -48.26 -27.55
C LEU A 295 41.43 -47.08 -27.22
N GLN A 296 42.70 -47.18 -27.60
CA GLN A 296 43.71 -46.17 -27.37
C GLN A 296 44.46 -45.82 -28.66
N GLN A 297 44.86 -44.56 -28.81
CA GLN A 297 45.64 -44.06 -29.95
C GLN A 297 46.89 -43.36 -29.43
N CYS A 298 48.01 -43.49 -30.14
CA CYS A 298 49.20 -42.69 -29.86
C CYS A 298 48.85 -41.20 -29.97
N ASN A 299 49.01 -40.48 -28.86
CA ASN A 299 48.61 -39.08 -28.76
C ASN A 299 49.41 -38.19 -29.72
N ALA A 300 48.90 -37.00 -30.04
CA ALA A 300 49.61 -36.04 -30.91
C ALA A 300 50.99 -35.64 -30.33
N SER A 301 51.16 -35.80 -29.02
CA SER A 301 52.39 -35.61 -28.26
C SER A 301 53.38 -36.80 -28.35
N LEU A 302 53.08 -37.85 -29.12
CA LEU A 302 53.87 -39.06 -29.35
C LEU A 302 54.43 -39.74 -28.08
N THR A 303 53.80 -39.55 -26.92
CA THR A 303 54.36 -39.88 -25.59
C THR A 303 53.58 -40.96 -24.87
N ALA A 304 52.32 -41.19 -25.23
CA ALA A 304 51.48 -42.23 -24.67
C ALA A 304 50.41 -42.66 -25.68
N PHE A 305 49.86 -43.86 -25.49
CA PHE A 305 48.57 -44.21 -26.06
C PHE A 305 47.48 -43.71 -25.13
N GLU A 306 46.74 -42.70 -25.57
CA GLU A 306 45.61 -42.12 -24.83
C GLU A 306 44.30 -42.81 -25.22
N PRO A 307 43.35 -42.99 -24.28
CA PRO A 307 42.06 -43.61 -24.58
C PRO A 307 41.24 -42.74 -25.53
N VAL A 308 40.96 -43.27 -26.73
CA VAL A 308 40.05 -42.66 -27.71
C VAL A 308 38.60 -42.89 -27.30
N ALA A 309 38.30 -44.12 -26.89
CA ALA A 309 36.96 -44.52 -26.53
C ALA A 309 37.00 -45.68 -25.52
N VAL A 310 36.10 -45.63 -24.54
CA VAL A 310 35.78 -46.78 -23.68
C VAL A 310 34.61 -47.50 -24.32
N CYS A 311 34.90 -48.62 -24.96
CA CYS A 311 33.91 -49.49 -25.56
C CYS A 311 33.11 -50.21 -24.46
N LYS A 312 32.00 -50.86 -24.83
CA LYS A 312 31.32 -51.78 -23.90
C LYS A 312 32.14 -53.08 -23.77
N ALA A 313 31.87 -53.84 -22.70
CA ALA A 313 32.61 -55.05 -22.36
C ALA A 313 32.75 -56.03 -23.53
N GLY A 314 33.95 -56.14 -24.11
CA GLY A 314 34.31 -57.00 -25.25
C GLY A 314 34.02 -56.45 -26.64
N LEU A 315 33.97 -55.11 -26.83
CA LEU A 315 33.61 -54.43 -28.09
C LEU A 315 34.69 -53.43 -28.61
N CYS A 316 35.98 -53.76 -28.45
CA CYS A 316 37.08 -52.90 -28.90
C CYS A 316 37.78 -53.46 -30.14
N ASP A 317 37.80 -52.71 -31.25
CA ASP A 317 38.54 -53.07 -32.47
C ASP A 317 39.61 -52.01 -32.83
N ALA A 318 40.86 -52.36 -32.57
CA ALA A 318 42.03 -51.54 -32.89
C ALA A 318 42.47 -51.60 -34.38
N ALA A 319 41.95 -52.55 -35.16
CA ALA A 319 42.19 -52.64 -36.60
C ALA A 319 41.17 -51.81 -37.40
N ALA A 320 39.91 -51.74 -36.94
CA ALA A 320 38.93 -50.76 -37.41
C ALA A 320 39.19 -49.35 -36.84
N ALA A 321 39.91 -49.26 -35.71
CA ALA A 321 40.20 -48.04 -34.95
C ALA A 321 38.94 -47.37 -34.35
N GLU A 322 37.97 -48.19 -33.96
CA GLU A 322 36.71 -47.76 -33.33
C GLU A 322 36.21 -48.75 -32.25
N CYS A 323 35.02 -48.49 -31.69
CA CYS A 323 34.34 -49.39 -30.76
C CYS A 323 33.06 -49.89 -31.41
N ASP A 324 32.81 -51.20 -31.36
CA ASP A 324 31.52 -51.76 -31.76
C ASP A 324 30.41 -51.22 -30.84
N GLU A 325 29.24 -50.97 -31.40
CA GLU A 325 28.12 -50.39 -30.66
C GLU A 325 27.33 -51.41 -29.83
N CYS A 326 27.43 -52.69 -30.19
CA CYS A 326 26.66 -53.82 -29.63
C CYS A 326 27.30 -55.19 -29.92
N LYS A 327 26.82 -56.24 -29.25
CA LYS A 327 27.16 -57.63 -29.59
C LYS A 327 26.15 -58.19 -30.56
N HIS A 328 26.63 -59.00 -31.50
CA HIS A 328 25.80 -59.68 -32.50
C HIS A 328 24.62 -60.42 -31.83
N GLY A 329 23.39 -60.03 -32.17
CA GLY A 329 22.16 -60.55 -31.58
C GLY A 329 21.51 -59.68 -30.47
N ASP A 330 22.17 -58.62 -29.97
CA ASP A 330 21.55 -57.66 -29.05
C ASP A 330 20.35 -56.95 -29.71
N ALA A 331 19.33 -56.60 -28.90
CA ALA A 331 18.16 -55.81 -29.32
C ALA A 331 17.93 -54.61 -28.39
N SER A 332 17.50 -53.47 -28.94
CA SER A 332 17.33 -52.20 -28.21
C SER A 332 16.35 -51.26 -28.92
N CYS A 333 16.06 -50.09 -28.34
CA CYS A 333 15.29 -49.00 -28.95
C CYS A 333 16.16 -47.75 -29.11
N VAL A 334 15.96 -46.99 -30.17
CA VAL A 334 16.38 -45.57 -30.27
C VAL A 334 15.18 -44.75 -30.74
N GLY A 335 14.76 -43.80 -29.91
CA GLY A 335 13.47 -43.15 -30.06
C GLY A 335 12.36 -44.20 -30.20
N ASN A 336 11.56 -44.08 -31.25
CA ASN A 336 10.46 -45.00 -31.53
C ASN A 336 10.84 -46.21 -32.41
N THR A 337 12.13 -46.48 -32.60
CA THR A 337 12.62 -47.46 -33.57
C THR A 337 13.37 -48.60 -32.87
N PRO A 338 12.87 -49.85 -32.96
CA PRO A 338 13.62 -51.02 -32.55
C PRO A 338 14.90 -51.15 -33.39
N ARG A 339 15.97 -51.67 -32.81
CA ARG A 339 17.24 -51.92 -33.49
C ARG A 339 17.86 -53.22 -33.00
N ALA A 340 18.51 -53.94 -33.90
CA ALA A 340 19.20 -55.20 -33.63
C ALA A 340 20.66 -55.12 -34.11
N CYS A 341 21.58 -55.76 -33.40
CA CYS A 341 22.99 -55.72 -33.77
C CYS A 341 23.30 -56.61 -34.99
N ASP A 342 24.02 -56.08 -35.98
CA ASP A 342 24.42 -56.85 -37.16
C ASP A 342 25.74 -57.63 -36.96
N THR A 343 26.34 -58.13 -38.04
CA THR A 343 27.58 -58.93 -38.02
C THR A 343 28.85 -58.08 -37.98
N THR A 344 28.72 -56.76 -38.01
CA THR A 344 29.79 -55.75 -38.01
C THR A 344 29.78 -54.90 -36.73
N GLY A 345 29.10 -55.36 -35.67
CA GLY A 345 29.09 -54.69 -34.37
C GLY A 345 28.22 -53.42 -34.28
N HIS A 346 27.55 -53.03 -35.37
CA HIS A 346 26.73 -51.82 -35.43
C HIS A 346 25.23 -52.11 -35.27
N TRP A 347 24.48 -51.10 -34.84
CA TRP A 347 23.03 -51.20 -34.68
C TRP A 347 22.26 -51.01 -35.97
N LYS A 348 21.75 -52.12 -36.52
CA LYS A 348 20.79 -52.08 -37.62
C LYS A 348 19.38 -51.75 -37.10
N SER A 349 18.92 -50.54 -37.41
CA SER A 349 17.54 -50.14 -37.15
C SER A 349 16.54 -50.99 -37.93
N LEU A 350 15.48 -51.41 -37.25
CA LEU A 350 14.31 -52.10 -37.81
C LEU A 350 13.23 -51.07 -38.15
N THR A 351 12.04 -51.52 -38.55
CA THR A 351 10.90 -50.65 -38.84
C THR A 351 10.42 -49.92 -37.58
N ALA A 352 10.21 -48.61 -37.65
CA ALA A 352 9.72 -47.81 -36.54
C ALA A 352 8.32 -48.25 -36.06
N CYS A 353 8.11 -48.21 -34.73
CA CYS A 353 6.86 -48.55 -34.10
C CYS A 353 5.73 -47.59 -34.53
N SER A 354 4.56 -48.14 -34.83
CA SER A 354 3.46 -47.41 -35.46
C SER A 354 2.12 -48.14 -35.26
N GLY A 355 1.01 -47.44 -35.57
CA GLY A 355 -0.34 -47.98 -35.34
C GLY A 355 -0.69 -48.11 -33.85
N SER A 356 -1.30 -49.21 -33.46
CA SER A 356 -1.76 -49.49 -32.08
C SER A 356 -0.64 -49.77 -31.06
N SER A 357 0.63 -49.65 -31.46
CA SER A 357 1.78 -49.74 -30.56
C SER A 357 2.88 -48.77 -31.00
N PRO A 358 2.71 -47.45 -30.75
CA PRO A 358 3.58 -46.40 -31.27
C PRO A 358 4.64 -45.94 -30.25
N VAL A 359 5.08 -46.81 -29.33
CA VAL A 359 6.20 -46.56 -28.41
C VAL A 359 7.16 -47.75 -28.43
N CYS A 360 8.46 -47.52 -28.63
CA CYS A 360 9.46 -48.59 -28.51
C CYS A 360 9.94 -48.74 -27.06
N SER A 361 9.81 -49.94 -26.49
CA SER A 361 10.34 -50.30 -25.18
C SER A 361 11.05 -51.66 -25.22
N ALA A 362 12.23 -51.76 -24.60
CA ALA A 362 13.04 -53.00 -24.53
C ALA A 362 13.30 -53.72 -25.89
N GLY A 363 13.32 -52.98 -27.00
CA GLY A 363 13.50 -53.53 -28.35
C GLY A 363 12.22 -54.02 -29.05
N VAL A 364 11.04 -53.74 -28.50
CA VAL A 364 9.72 -54.10 -29.07
C VAL A 364 8.73 -52.93 -29.00
N CYS A 365 7.65 -53.00 -29.77
CA CYS A 365 6.63 -51.95 -29.82
C CYS A 365 5.50 -52.18 -28.80
N VAL A 366 5.12 -51.12 -28.09
CA VAL A 366 4.07 -51.06 -27.05
C VAL A 366 3.20 -49.80 -27.19
N ALA A 367 2.13 -49.67 -26.39
CA ALA A 367 1.24 -48.51 -26.38
C ALA A 367 1.77 -47.36 -25.50
N GLY A 368 1.39 -46.11 -25.82
CA GLY A 368 1.81 -44.88 -25.10
C GLY A 368 0.71 -44.28 -24.20
N SER A 369 1.06 -43.22 -23.46
CA SER A 369 0.18 -42.63 -22.41
C SER A 369 -0.51 -41.32 -22.82
N CYS A 370 0.04 -40.56 -23.76
CA CYS A 370 -0.65 -39.49 -24.48
C CYS A 370 -0.27 -39.50 -25.97
N VAL A 371 -0.98 -38.75 -26.81
CA VAL A 371 -0.72 -38.69 -28.25
C VAL A 371 0.20 -37.50 -28.57
N THR A 372 1.24 -37.70 -29.39
CA THR A 372 2.21 -36.64 -29.70
C THR A 372 1.55 -35.38 -30.25
N GLY A 373 1.70 -34.25 -29.55
CA GLY A 373 1.06 -32.98 -29.94
C GLY A 373 -0.43 -32.86 -29.59
N GLU A 374 -0.98 -33.79 -28.81
CA GLU A 374 -2.18 -33.57 -28.00
C GLU A 374 -1.96 -32.37 -27.08
N HIS A 375 -2.96 -31.51 -26.92
CA HIS A 375 -2.95 -30.41 -25.96
C HIS A 375 -4.14 -30.59 -25.02
N ARG A 376 -4.02 -30.09 -23.79
CA ARG A 376 -5.08 -30.11 -22.77
C ARG A 376 -5.05 -28.83 -21.93
N CYS A 377 -6.15 -28.54 -21.26
CA CYS A 377 -6.23 -27.44 -20.31
C CYS A 377 -6.19 -27.97 -18.87
N SER A 378 -5.39 -27.34 -18.03
CA SER A 378 -5.09 -27.69 -16.64
C SER A 378 -5.51 -26.51 -15.76
N GLY A 379 -6.83 -26.35 -15.61
CA GLY A 379 -7.41 -25.07 -15.23
C GLY A 379 -7.12 -24.01 -16.30
N ASP A 380 -6.59 -22.87 -15.86
CA ASP A 380 -6.23 -21.73 -16.73
C ASP A 380 -4.95 -21.95 -17.55
N VAL A 381 -4.27 -23.10 -17.41
CA VAL A 381 -2.97 -23.38 -18.04
C VAL A 381 -3.13 -24.30 -19.24
N LEU A 382 -2.57 -23.89 -20.39
CA LEU A 382 -2.43 -24.74 -21.57
C LEU A 382 -1.22 -25.66 -21.40
N GLU A 383 -1.45 -26.97 -21.55
CA GLU A 383 -0.44 -28.01 -21.49
C GLU A 383 -0.41 -28.82 -22.80
N LYS A 384 0.74 -29.43 -23.12
CA LYS A 384 0.99 -30.19 -24.36
C LYS A 384 1.65 -31.53 -24.05
N CYS A 385 1.20 -32.61 -24.69
CA CYS A 385 1.83 -33.92 -24.59
C CYS A 385 3.27 -33.83 -25.12
N ASN A 386 4.23 -34.23 -24.28
CA ASN A 386 5.65 -34.07 -24.52
C ASN A 386 6.15 -34.95 -25.68
N ALA A 387 7.39 -34.72 -26.14
CA ALA A 387 7.98 -35.48 -27.24
C ALA A 387 8.18 -36.98 -26.95
N SER A 388 8.06 -37.40 -25.69
CA SER A 388 8.22 -38.78 -25.22
C SER A 388 6.91 -39.56 -25.11
N ASN A 389 5.75 -38.91 -25.26
CA ASN A 389 4.41 -39.47 -25.07
C ASN A 389 4.13 -40.04 -23.65
N ASP A 390 4.89 -39.59 -22.65
CA ASP A 390 4.84 -40.08 -21.25
C ASP A 390 4.34 -39.02 -20.25
N GLY A 391 4.16 -37.77 -20.66
CA GLY A 391 3.70 -36.68 -19.81
C GLY A 391 3.28 -35.43 -20.58
N PHE A 392 2.88 -34.40 -19.84
CA PHE A 392 2.48 -33.10 -20.39
C PHE A 392 3.38 -31.97 -19.86
N GLU A 393 3.75 -31.04 -20.73
CA GLU A 393 4.54 -29.84 -20.44
C GLU A 393 3.66 -28.58 -20.49
N VAL A 394 3.97 -27.57 -19.67
CA VAL A 394 3.25 -26.28 -19.68
C VAL A 394 3.67 -25.47 -20.90
N VAL A 395 2.67 -24.97 -21.64
CA VAL A 395 2.86 -24.07 -22.78
C VAL A 395 2.69 -22.61 -22.36
N GLU A 396 1.53 -22.27 -21.77
CA GLU A 396 1.17 -20.90 -21.40
C GLU A 396 0.13 -20.89 -20.26
N ALA A 397 0.10 -19.82 -19.46
CA ALA A 397 -0.93 -19.57 -18.45
C ALA A 397 -1.88 -18.47 -18.94
N CYS A 398 -3.10 -18.84 -19.30
CA CYS A 398 -4.07 -17.96 -19.96
C CYS A 398 -4.69 -16.98 -18.98
N SER A 399 -4.61 -15.68 -19.29
CA SER A 399 -5.36 -14.63 -18.58
C SER A 399 -6.28 -13.94 -19.60
N PRO A 400 -7.62 -14.01 -19.47
CA PRO A 400 -8.39 -14.24 -18.24
C PRO A 400 -8.97 -15.67 -18.10
N GLY A 401 -8.13 -16.71 -18.06
CA GLY A 401 -8.55 -18.10 -17.78
C GLY A 401 -9.18 -18.85 -18.96
N MET A 402 -8.97 -18.37 -20.20
CA MET A 402 -9.58 -18.95 -21.39
C MET A 402 -8.59 -19.83 -22.17
N CYS A 403 -8.36 -21.05 -21.70
CA CYS A 403 -7.58 -22.06 -22.43
C CYS A 403 -8.46 -22.83 -23.44
N ASP A 404 -8.05 -22.92 -24.71
CA ASP A 404 -8.67 -23.76 -25.74
C ASP A 404 -7.66 -24.78 -26.28
N ALA A 405 -7.71 -25.98 -25.72
CA ALA A 405 -6.86 -27.10 -26.11
C ALA A 405 -7.07 -27.59 -27.57
N PRO A 406 -8.30 -27.65 -28.12
CA PRO A 406 -8.52 -27.88 -29.55
C PRO A 406 -7.79 -26.89 -30.48
N LEU A 407 -7.81 -25.60 -30.17
CA LEU A 407 -7.12 -24.55 -30.92
C LEU A 407 -5.64 -24.39 -30.53
N ARG A 408 -5.22 -24.98 -29.41
CA ARG A 408 -3.83 -25.02 -28.89
C ARG A 408 -3.30 -23.65 -28.49
N GLN A 409 -4.16 -22.81 -27.93
CA GLN A 409 -3.88 -21.42 -27.59
C GLN A 409 -4.61 -20.98 -26.32
N CYS A 410 -4.26 -19.80 -25.83
CA CYS A 410 -5.14 -19.00 -24.99
C CYS A 410 -6.07 -18.15 -25.89
N ASP A 411 -7.36 -18.15 -25.61
CA ASP A 411 -8.33 -17.34 -26.33
C ASP A 411 -8.33 -15.89 -25.81
N GLU A 412 -8.43 -14.91 -26.72
CA GLU A 412 -8.73 -13.53 -26.33
C GLU A 412 -10.21 -13.37 -25.91
N CYS A 413 -11.08 -14.26 -26.40
CA CYS A 413 -12.53 -14.13 -26.29
C CYS A 413 -13.31 -15.42 -26.59
N ARG A 414 -14.60 -15.41 -26.25
CA ARG A 414 -15.53 -16.51 -26.56
C ARG A 414 -16.12 -16.32 -27.96
N TYR A 415 -16.08 -17.35 -28.81
CA TYR A 415 -16.65 -17.29 -30.18
C TYR A 415 -18.06 -16.67 -30.21
N GLY A 416 -18.29 -15.69 -31.09
CA GLY A 416 -19.55 -14.96 -31.20
C GLY A 416 -19.80 -13.90 -30.11
N ALA A 417 -18.88 -13.72 -29.15
CA ALA A 417 -18.91 -12.56 -28.26
C ALA A 417 -18.72 -11.28 -29.07
N ASN A 418 -19.47 -10.25 -28.73
CA ASN A 418 -19.38 -8.93 -29.35
C ASN A 418 -18.94 -7.93 -28.26
N GLY A 419 -18.09 -6.97 -28.63
CA GLY A 419 -17.50 -5.98 -27.73
C GLY A 419 -16.93 -4.80 -28.52
N CYS A 420 -16.18 -3.91 -27.87
CA CYS A 420 -15.72 -2.65 -28.46
C CYS A 420 -14.24 -2.38 -28.16
N LEU A 421 -13.60 -1.65 -29.09
CA LEU A 421 -12.28 -1.05 -28.93
C LEU A 421 -12.41 0.45 -29.22
N GLY A 422 -12.66 1.25 -28.18
CA GLY A 422 -13.04 2.65 -28.34
C GLY A 422 -14.37 2.79 -29.09
N SER A 423 -14.38 3.54 -30.20
CA SER A 423 -15.56 3.65 -31.09
C SER A 423 -15.64 2.54 -32.15
N VAL A 424 -14.84 1.48 -32.07
CA VAL A 424 -14.80 0.40 -33.06
C VAL A 424 -15.45 -0.86 -32.49
N PRO A 425 -16.57 -1.37 -33.05
CA PRO A 425 -17.09 -2.68 -32.64
C PRO A 425 -16.15 -3.80 -33.06
N ARG A 426 -16.14 -4.89 -32.30
CA ARG A 426 -15.35 -6.10 -32.52
C ARG A 426 -16.21 -7.32 -32.22
N GLU A 427 -15.94 -8.41 -32.93
CA GLU A 427 -16.56 -9.71 -32.70
C GLU A 427 -15.49 -10.78 -32.61
N CYS A 428 -15.71 -11.72 -31.71
CA CYS A 428 -14.82 -12.85 -31.52
C CYS A 428 -15.04 -13.88 -32.63
N ASP A 429 -14.08 -13.99 -33.54
CA ASP A 429 -14.19 -14.88 -34.69
C ASP A 429 -13.93 -16.36 -34.32
N SER A 430 -14.04 -17.25 -35.31
CA SER A 430 -13.88 -18.70 -35.12
C SER A 430 -12.47 -19.14 -34.71
N THR A 431 -11.49 -18.24 -34.76
CA THR A 431 -10.13 -18.43 -34.21
C THR A 431 -9.96 -17.84 -32.81
N ARG A 432 -11.04 -17.35 -32.20
CA ARG A 432 -11.12 -16.82 -30.81
C ARG A 432 -10.29 -15.55 -30.56
N HIS A 433 -10.05 -14.80 -31.62
CA HIS A 433 -9.44 -13.48 -31.60
C HIS A 433 -10.48 -12.39 -31.90
N TRP A 434 -10.18 -11.15 -31.53
CA TRP A 434 -11.07 -10.00 -31.76
C TRP A 434 -10.95 -9.43 -33.19
N SER A 435 -11.83 -9.88 -34.08
CA SER A 435 -12.00 -9.28 -35.41
C SER A 435 -12.75 -7.94 -35.32
N ALA A 436 -12.08 -6.85 -35.72
CA ALA A 436 -12.65 -5.50 -35.72
C ALA A 436 -13.63 -5.26 -36.90
N LYS A 437 -14.73 -4.56 -36.61
CA LYS A 437 -15.77 -4.12 -37.56
C LYS A 437 -15.55 -2.65 -37.95
N THR A 438 -16.39 -2.11 -38.83
CA THR A 438 -16.36 -0.69 -39.20
C THR A 438 -16.55 0.22 -37.99
N ALA A 439 -15.69 1.23 -37.85
CA ALA A 439 -15.78 2.22 -36.77
C ALA A 439 -17.12 2.97 -36.78
N CYS A 440 -17.63 3.27 -35.58
CA CYS A 440 -18.92 3.93 -35.38
C CYS A 440 -18.88 5.39 -35.85
N ALA A 441 -19.74 5.73 -36.82
CA ALA A 441 -19.82 7.04 -37.44
C ALA A 441 -21.00 7.87 -36.90
N SER A 442 -20.96 9.19 -37.09
CA SER A 442 -22.10 10.07 -36.78
C SER A 442 -23.35 9.64 -37.57
N PRO A 443 -24.55 9.56 -36.96
CA PRO A 443 -24.94 10.09 -35.64
C PRO A 443 -24.82 9.10 -34.46
N THR A 444 -24.20 7.94 -34.65
CA THR A 444 -24.02 6.90 -33.62
C THR A 444 -22.54 6.71 -33.23
N PRO A 445 -21.88 7.73 -32.64
CA PRO A 445 -20.42 7.77 -32.52
C PRO A 445 -19.81 6.82 -31.45
N THR A 446 -20.63 6.17 -30.63
CA THR A 446 -20.18 5.39 -29.47
C THR A 446 -20.42 3.91 -29.72
N CYS A 447 -19.42 3.07 -29.45
CA CYS A 447 -19.63 1.63 -29.39
C CYS A 447 -20.00 1.23 -27.95
N ARG A 448 -21.01 0.37 -27.77
CA ARG A 448 -21.30 -0.33 -26.52
C ARG A 448 -21.79 -1.75 -26.81
N ALA A 449 -21.33 -2.75 -26.07
CA ALA A 449 -21.66 -4.18 -26.25
C ALA A 449 -21.49 -4.67 -27.71
N GLY A 450 -20.50 -4.14 -28.42
CA GLY A 450 -20.23 -4.43 -29.84
C GLY A 450 -21.24 -3.91 -30.84
N LEU A 451 -22.03 -2.88 -30.47
CA LEU A 451 -22.96 -2.18 -31.36
C LEU A 451 -22.69 -0.68 -31.37
N CYS A 452 -22.86 -0.04 -32.52
CA CYS A 452 -22.80 1.42 -32.64
C CYS A 452 -24.12 2.05 -32.18
N VAL A 453 -24.06 2.83 -31.12
CA VAL A 453 -25.20 3.51 -30.49
C VAL A 453 -25.06 5.03 -30.58
N ALA A 454 -26.19 5.73 -30.64
CA ALA A 454 -26.23 7.17 -30.39
C ALA A 454 -25.73 7.42 -28.97
N THR A 455 -24.96 8.48 -28.73
CA THR A 455 -24.55 8.86 -27.37
C THR A 455 -25.80 9.08 -26.53
N PRO A 456 -26.09 8.22 -25.54
CA PRO A 456 -27.35 8.30 -24.82
C PRO A 456 -27.37 9.48 -23.84
N LYS A 457 -28.55 9.81 -23.32
CA LYS A 457 -28.74 10.81 -22.28
C LYS A 457 -29.74 10.30 -21.24
N GLY A 458 -29.46 10.54 -19.96
CA GLY A 458 -30.26 10.03 -18.84
C GLY A 458 -29.86 8.63 -18.40
N TRP A 459 -30.81 7.89 -17.83
CA TRP A 459 -30.61 6.58 -17.22
C TRP A 459 -30.72 5.42 -18.21
N ILE A 460 -29.88 4.41 -17.98
CA ILE A 460 -29.72 3.25 -18.86
C ILE A 460 -29.41 2.03 -18.03
N ASP A 461 -29.88 0.90 -18.53
CA ASP A 461 -29.60 -0.40 -17.98
C ASP A 461 -28.11 -0.78 -18.16
N ILE A 462 -27.63 -1.49 -17.15
CA ILE A 462 -26.37 -2.22 -17.14
C ILE A 462 -26.71 -3.69 -16.88
N ALA A 463 -25.87 -4.62 -17.32
CA ALA A 463 -26.05 -6.04 -17.00
C ALA A 463 -26.14 -6.27 -15.48
N THR A 464 -26.90 -7.28 -15.05
CA THR A 464 -26.99 -7.68 -13.64
C THR A 464 -25.96 -8.78 -13.36
N PRO A 465 -25.08 -8.64 -12.35
CA PRO A 465 -24.14 -9.70 -11.97
C PRO A 465 -24.82 -10.88 -11.27
N THR A 466 -24.12 -12.00 -11.20
CA THR A 466 -24.50 -13.16 -10.36
C THR A 466 -24.22 -12.94 -8.86
N LEU A 467 -23.69 -11.78 -8.46
CA LEU A 467 -23.46 -11.42 -7.06
C LEU A 467 -24.77 -11.38 -6.26
N SER A 468 -24.68 -11.79 -4.99
CA SER A 468 -25.78 -11.65 -4.03
C SER A 468 -26.12 -10.17 -3.74
N PRO A 469 -27.40 -9.84 -3.47
CA PRO A 469 -27.82 -8.48 -3.12
C PRO A 469 -27.14 -7.97 -1.85
N ARG A 470 -26.56 -6.76 -1.93
CA ARG A 470 -25.72 -6.20 -0.86
C ARG A 470 -25.83 -4.68 -0.70
N SER A 471 -25.64 -4.28 0.55
CA SER A 471 -25.36 -2.92 0.99
C SER A 471 -23.97 -2.88 1.60
N ASP A 472 -23.46 -1.68 1.84
CA ASP A 472 -22.25 -1.45 2.64
C ASP A 472 -21.01 -2.19 2.07
N HIS A 473 -21.03 -2.36 0.74
CA HIS A 473 -19.96 -2.84 -0.14
C HIS A 473 -19.21 -1.67 -0.76
N THR A 474 -17.90 -1.79 -0.97
CA THR A 474 -17.13 -0.73 -1.65
C THR A 474 -17.15 -0.90 -3.16
N ALA A 475 -17.06 0.20 -3.90
CA ALA A 475 -16.78 0.20 -5.33
C ALA A 475 -15.72 1.22 -5.73
N VAL A 476 -14.85 0.87 -6.67
CA VAL A 476 -13.79 1.75 -7.20
C VAL A 476 -13.76 1.72 -8.74
N TRP A 477 -13.29 2.81 -9.36
CA TRP A 477 -13.11 2.89 -10.81
C TRP A 477 -11.63 2.75 -11.17
N THR A 478 -11.28 1.80 -12.06
CA THR A 478 -9.89 1.55 -12.46
C THR A 478 -9.35 2.55 -13.49
N GLY A 479 -10.24 3.29 -14.16
CA GLY A 479 -9.98 3.94 -15.44
C GLY A 479 -10.71 3.27 -16.61
N THR A 480 -11.04 1.98 -16.50
CA THR A 480 -11.72 1.18 -17.53
C THR A 480 -12.91 0.36 -17.02
N ALA A 481 -12.90 -0.06 -15.76
CA ALA A 481 -13.91 -0.92 -15.15
C ALA A 481 -14.26 -0.47 -13.72
N MET A 482 -15.47 -0.77 -13.27
CA MET A 482 -15.87 -0.62 -11.87
C MET A 482 -15.61 -1.94 -11.14
N ILE A 483 -14.82 -1.94 -10.07
CA ILE A 483 -14.64 -3.11 -9.19
C ILE A 483 -15.53 -2.93 -7.96
N VAL A 484 -16.33 -3.94 -7.64
CA VAL A 484 -17.17 -4.04 -6.43
C VAL A 484 -16.66 -5.18 -5.56
N TRP A 485 -16.59 -4.99 -4.23
CA TRP A 485 -16.21 -6.05 -3.28
C TRP A 485 -16.84 -5.90 -1.89
N GLY A 486 -17.09 -7.06 -1.24
CA GLY A 486 -17.53 -7.16 0.15
C GLY A 486 -18.98 -6.71 0.35
N GLY A 487 -19.29 -6.26 1.57
CA GLY A 487 -20.62 -5.80 1.98
C GLY A 487 -21.59 -6.94 2.31
N GLY A 488 -22.64 -6.64 3.07
CA GLY A 488 -23.67 -7.63 3.45
C GLY A 488 -23.16 -8.91 4.14
N GLY A 489 -21.97 -8.89 4.76
CA GLY A 489 -21.34 -10.09 5.34
C GLY A 489 -20.74 -11.05 4.31
N THR A 490 -20.30 -10.56 3.14
CA THR A 490 -19.71 -11.35 2.05
C THR A 490 -18.22 -11.06 1.84
N ALA A 491 -17.51 -11.97 1.17
CA ALA A 491 -16.08 -11.89 0.83
C ALA A 491 -15.80 -11.92 -0.70
N ASP A 492 -16.85 -11.90 -1.51
CA ASP A 492 -16.81 -11.95 -2.97
C ASP A 492 -16.93 -10.55 -3.58
N GLY A 493 -16.78 -10.49 -4.90
CA GLY A 493 -16.88 -9.25 -5.67
C GLY A 493 -16.83 -9.51 -7.17
N ALA A 494 -17.00 -8.46 -7.95
CA ALA A 494 -16.95 -8.53 -9.41
C ALA A 494 -16.43 -7.21 -10.03
N SER A 495 -15.82 -7.30 -11.19
CA SER A 495 -15.48 -6.16 -12.04
C SER A 495 -16.48 -6.03 -13.19
N TYR A 496 -17.03 -4.84 -13.38
CA TYR A 496 -17.95 -4.46 -14.45
C TYR A 496 -17.25 -3.62 -15.51
N ASP A 497 -17.28 -4.07 -16.76
CA ASP A 497 -16.89 -3.28 -17.93
C ASP A 497 -18.13 -2.57 -18.53
N PRO A 498 -18.21 -1.23 -18.51
CA PRO A 498 -19.37 -0.48 -19.03
C PRO A 498 -19.37 -0.32 -20.56
N ILE A 499 -18.25 -0.60 -21.22
CA ILE A 499 -18.09 -0.54 -22.68
C ILE A 499 -18.62 -1.81 -23.31
N ASP A 500 -18.22 -2.98 -22.79
CA ASP A 500 -18.73 -4.28 -23.26
C ASP A 500 -20.02 -4.72 -22.54
N ASP A 501 -20.41 -4.03 -21.45
CA ASP A 501 -21.57 -4.31 -20.58
C ASP A 501 -21.54 -5.69 -19.91
N VAL A 502 -20.35 -6.10 -19.46
CA VAL A 502 -20.07 -7.44 -18.92
C VAL A 502 -19.55 -7.38 -17.48
N TRP A 503 -20.05 -8.27 -16.63
CA TRP A 503 -19.49 -8.53 -15.31
C TRP A 503 -18.59 -9.76 -15.31
N SER A 504 -17.43 -9.66 -14.66
CA SER A 504 -16.52 -10.76 -14.38
C SER A 504 -16.33 -10.89 -12.87
N LEU A 505 -16.53 -12.08 -12.31
CA LEU A 505 -16.28 -12.34 -10.89
C LEU A 505 -14.79 -12.14 -10.55
N LEU A 506 -14.50 -11.66 -9.35
CA LEU A 506 -13.14 -11.62 -8.80
C LEU A 506 -12.71 -13.03 -8.34
N PRO A 507 -11.41 -13.33 -8.32
CA PRO A 507 -10.90 -14.52 -7.64
C PRO A 507 -11.20 -14.46 -6.14
N SER A 508 -11.25 -15.63 -5.49
CA SER A 508 -11.44 -15.75 -4.04
C SER A 508 -10.35 -15.00 -3.26
N THR A 509 -10.73 -14.44 -2.11
CA THR A 509 -9.80 -13.79 -1.20
C THR A 509 -8.93 -14.80 -0.46
N PRO A 510 -7.76 -14.39 0.06
CA PRO A 510 -6.98 -15.23 0.98
C PRO A 510 -7.81 -15.59 2.21
N PHE A 511 -7.64 -16.81 2.75
CA PHE A 511 -8.40 -17.30 3.90
C PHE A 511 -8.38 -16.35 5.13
N TYR A 512 -7.25 -15.68 5.36
CA TYR A 512 -7.08 -14.71 6.45
C TYR A 512 -7.69 -13.31 6.16
N PHE A 513 -8.27 -13.08 4.98
CA PHE A 513 -9.03 -11.89 4.62
C PHE A 513 -10.51 -12.25 4.39
N PRO A 514 -11.28 -12.43 5.48
CA PRO A 514 -12.66 -12.88 5.41
C PRO A 514 -13.64 -11.74 5.12
N ALA A 515 -14.90 -12.15 4.98
CA ALA A 515 -16.07 -11.31 4.75
C ALA A 515 -16.21 -10.15 5.73
N ARG A 516 -16.73 -9.02 5.24
CA ARG A 516 -16.88 -7.77 6.00
C ARG A 516 -17.86 -6.78 5.35
N SER A 517 -18.29 -5.82 6.14
CA SER A 517 -19.03 -4.62 5.76
C SER A 517 -18.37 -3.39 6.41
N ASP A 518 -18.79 -2.19 6.00
CA ASP A 518 -18.39 -0.92 6.64
C ASP A 518 -16.88 -0.66 6.59
N HIS A 519 -16.20 -1.32 5.63
CA HIS A 519 -14.79 -1.19 5.30
C HIS A 519 -14.56 -0.04 4.31
N VAL A 520 -13.31 0.40 4.19
CA VAL A 520 -12.91 1.40 3.18
C VAL A 520 -12.22 0.74 2.00
N ALA A 521 -12.34 1.34 0.82
CA ALA A 521 -11.51 1.00 -0.32
C ALA A 521 -11.20 2.20 -1.22
N VAL A 522 -10.02 2.19 -1.83
CA VAL A 522 -9.57 3.21 -2.79
C VAL A 522 -8.90 2.57 -4.01
N TRP A 523 -8.86 3.31 -5.13
CA TRP A 523 -8.03 2.95 -6.28
C TRP A 523 -6.71 3.71 -6.23
N SER A 524 -5.58 2.98 -6.27
CA SER A 524 -4.23 3.55 -6.27
C SER A 524 -3.72 4.02 -7.64
N GLY A 525 -4.47 3.73 -8.72
CA GLY A 525 -3.99 3.80 -10.10
C GLY A 525 -3.73 2.41 -10.69
N ASN A 526 -3.25 1.45 -9.87
CA ASN A 526 -2.87 0.10 -10.31
C ASN A 526 -3.57 -1.03 -9.53
N GLU A 527 -3.83 -0.84 -8.23
CA GLU A 527 -4.47 -1.81 -7.34
C GLU A 527 -5.65 -1.18 -6.58
N MET A 528 -6.69 -1.97 -6.33
CA MET A 528 -7.72 -1.64 -5.34
C MET A 528 -7.17 -1.98 -3.96
N ILE A 529 -7.18 -1.02 -3.03
CA ILE A 529 -6.74 -1.23 -1.64
C ILE A 529 -8.00 -1.30 -0.78
N VAL A 530 -8.12 -2.31 0.09
CA VAL A 530 -9.28 -2.53 0.98
C VAL A 530 -8.80 -2.67 2.42
N TRP A 531 -9.39 -1.93 3.36
CA TRP A 531 -8.96 -1.95 4.77
C TRP A 531 -10.12 -1.79 5.77
N GLY A 532 -9.95 -2.36 6.96
CA GLY A 532 -10.89 -2.20 8.08
C GLY A 532 -12.24 -2.86 7.84
N GLY A 533 -13.28 -2.34 8.48
CA GLY A 533 -14.66 -2.85 8.46
C GLY A 533 -14.88 -4.05 9.39
N SER A 534 -16.12 -4.22 9.83
CA SER A 534 -16.55 -5.25 10.79
C SER A 534 -15.60 -5.39 12.00
N ASP A 535 -15.18 -4.24 12.54
CA ASP A 535 -14.23 -4.05 13.65
C ASP A 535 -12.88 -4.77 13.47
N ARG A 536 -12.27 -4.60 12.28
CA ARG A 536 -10.91 -5.07 11.93
C ARG A 536 -9.91 -3.93 11.70
N ASN A 537 -8.62 -4.25 11.74
CA ASN A 537 -7.49 -3.39 11.30
C ASN A 537 -6.59 -4.06 10.25
N ASP A 538 -7.05 -5.18 9.67
CA ASP A 538 -6.41 -5.87 8.55
C ASP A 538 -6.91 -5.31 7.19
N GLY A 539 -6.22 -5.69 6.12
CA GLY A 539 -6.51 -5.23 4.77
C GLY A 539 -5.91 -6.12 3.69
N ALA A 540 -6.31 -5.90 2.45
CA ALA A 540 -5.76 -6.56 1.27
C ALA A 540 -5.77 -5.62 0.06
N THR A 541 -4.78 -5.76 -0.83
CA THR A 541 -4.82 -5.16 -2.16
C THR A 541 -5.26 -6.19 -3.19
N TYR A 542 -5.96 -5.73 -4.23
CA TYR A 542 -6.34 -6.52 -5.41
C TYR A 542 -5.77 -5.87 -6.67
N ASN A 543 -4.96 -6.63 -7.38
CA ASN A 543 -4.39 -6.23 -8.66
C ASN A 543 -5.19 -6.87 -9.81
N PRO A 544 -5.94 -6.08 -10.62
CA PRO A 544 -6.76 -6.62 -11.68
C PRO A 544 -5.97 -7.10 -12.89
N SER A 545 -4.76 -6.59 -13.17
CA SER A 545 -3.97 -7.03 -14.33
C SER A 545 -3.39 -8.43 -14.12
N THR A 546 -3.01 -8.76 -12.89
CA THR A 546 -2.56 -10.12 -12.51
C THR A 546 -3.68 -10.99 -11.95
N ARG A 547 -4.90 -10.45 -11.78
CA ARG A 547 -6.04 -11.05 -11.05
C ARG A 547 -5.63 -11.72 -9.74
N LYS A 548 -4.93 -11.00 -8.86
CA LYS A 548 -4.41 -11.53 -7.58
C LYS A 548 -4.70 -10.61 -6.40
N TRP A 549 -4.99 -11.23 -5.26
CA TRP A 549 -5.06 -10.58 -3.96
C TRP A 549 -3.72 -10.69 -3.23
N ARG A 550 -3.34 -9.65 -2.49
CA ARG A 550 -2.19 -9.60 -1.57
C ARG A 550 -2.69 -9.12 -0.21
N LEU A 551 -2.31 -9.79 0.88
CA LEU A 551 -2.56 -9.27 2.23
C LEU A 551 -1.68 -8.02 2.45
N MET A 552 -2.26 -6.96 3.01
CA MET A 552 -1.51 -5.77 3.42
C MET A 552 -0.77 -6.05 4.72
N ARG A 553 0.33 -5.32 4.96
CA ARG A 553 0.94 -5.25 6.28
C ARG A 553 -0.05 -4.66 7.29
N GLY A 554 -0.14 -5.28 8.47
CA GLY A 554 -1.06 -4.84 9.53
C GLY A 554 -0.81 -3.39 9.94
N ALA A 555 -1.88 -2.62 10.12
CA ALA A 555 -1.80 -1.21 10.49
C ALA A 555 -1.41 -1.05 11.97
N ALA A 556 -0.68 0.03 12.28
CA ALA A 556 -0.54 0.52 13.66
C ALA A 556 -1.87 1.08 14.22
N LEU A 557 -2.85 1.35 13.33
CA LEU A 557 -4.20 1.73 13.72
C LEU A 557 -4.92 0.58 14.45
N GLY A 558 -5.72 0.96 15.46
CA GLY A 558 -6.71 0.06 16.06
C GLY A 558 -7.80 -0.37 15.06
N THR A 559 -8.64 -1.31 15.48
CA THR A 559 -9.76 -1.82 14.66
C THR A 559 -10.79 -0.74 14.35
N ARG A 560 -11.30 -0.66 13.11
CA ARG A 560 -12.24 0.40 12.70
C ARG A 560 -13.34 -0.08 11.77
N SER A 561 -14.56 0.32 12.09
CA SER A 561 -15.72 0.34 11.18
C SER A 561 -16.11 1.80 10.89
N ASP A 562 -16.82 2.07 9.78
CA ASP A 562 -17.35 3.40 9.43
C ASP A 562 -16.29 4.51 9.30
N ALA A 563 -15.05 4.13 9.00
CA ALA A 563 -13.98 5.06 8.65
C ALA A 563 -14.18 5.60 7.22
N VAL A 564 -13.48 6.69 6.89
CA VAL A 564 -13.38 7.21 5.51
C VAL A 564 -11.97 7.00 4.99
N ALA A 565 -11.85 6.80 3.67
CA ALA A 565 -10.55 6.82 3.01
C ALA A 565 -10.58 7.59 1.68
N VAL A 566 -9.44 8.19 1.34
CA VAL A 566 -9.22 8.83 0.04
C VAL A 566 -7.82 8.51 -0.50
N TRP A 567 -7.65 8.56 -1.81
CA TRP A 567 -6.33 8.41 -2.43
C TRP A 567 -5.63 9.76 -2.57
N SER A 568 -4.45 9.90 -1.97
CA SER A 568 -3.59 11.07 -2.09
C SER A 568 -2.81 11.03 -3.39
N THR A 569 -3.22 11.82 -4.39
CA THR A 569 -2.49 11.95 -5.66
C THR A 569 -1.20 12.77 -5.56
N THR A 570 -0.88 13.34 -4.39
CA THR A 570 0.36 14.10 -4.15
C THR A 570 1.43 13.28 -3.42
N THR A 571 1.04 12.25 -2.66
CA THR A 571 1.98 11.35 -1.94
C THR A 571 1.89 9.88 -2.38
N ASN A 572 0.89 9.50 -3.19
CA ASN A 572 0.58 8.11 -3.58
C ASN A 572 0.26 7.20 -2.37
N GLU A 573 -0.48 7.74 -1.41
CA GLU A 573 -0.91 7.03 -0.20
C GLU A 573 -2.45 6.92 -0.13
N MET A 574 -2.96 5.83 0.43
CA MET A 574 -4.32 5.81 0.97
C MET A 574 -4.33 6.53 2.32
N LEU A 575 -5.10 7.62 2.44
CA LEU A 575 -5.34 8.32 3.70
C LEU A 575 -6.59 7.73 4.36
N VAL A 576 -6.55 7.39 5.65
CA VAL A 576 -7.68 6.81 6.41
C VAL A 576 -7.89 7.56 7.73
N TRP A 577 -9.11 8.03 7.99
CA TRP A 577 -9.43 8.79 9.21
C TRP A 577 -10.80 8.43 9.80
N GLY A 578 -10.99 8.79 11.08
CA GLY A 578 -12.24 8.63 11.82
C GLY A 578 -12.65 7.17 11.97
N GLY A 579 -13.95 6.92 11.98
CA GLY A 579 -14.55 5.63 12.25
C GLY A 579 -14.87 5.40 13.72
N ARG A 580 -15.22 4.17 14.07
CA ARG A 580 -15.44 3.70 15.45
C ARG A 580 -14.69 2.40 15.71
N SER A 581 -14.29 2.21 16.96
CA SER A 581 -13.66 0.99 17.45
C SER A 581 -14.39 0.46 18.70
N GLY A 582 -14.70 -0.83 18.70
CA GLY A 582 -15.39 -1.51 19.80
C GLY A 582 -16.92 -1.30 19.81
N SER A 583 -17.61 -2.26 20.43
CA SER A 583 -19.08 -2.30 20.53
C SER A 583 -19.64 -1.79 21.87
N SER A 584 -18.89 -1.90 22.96
CA SER A 584 -19.20 -1.28 24.25
C SER A 584 -17.96 -1.21 25.17
N PRO A 585 -17.52 -0.01 25.62
CA PRO A 585 -17.91 1.29 25.08
C PRO A 585 -17.49 1.43 23.61
N VAL A 586 -18.30 2.13 22.81
CA VAL A 586 -17.90 2.53 21.45
C VAL A 586 -16.93 3.70 21.57
N THR A 587 -15.76 3.59 20.94
CA THR A 587 -14.77 4.67 20.88
C THR A 587 -14.71 5.29 19.49
N TYR A 588 -14.33 6.57 19.41
CA TYR A 588 -14.21 7.32 18.16
C TYR A 588 -12.77 7.84 18.00
N PRO A 589 -11.90 7.09 17.31
CA PRO A 589 -10.51 7.47 17.03
C PRO A 589 -10.34 8.89 16.47
N ARG A 590 -9.28 9.59 16.90
CA ARG A 590 -8.87 10.90 16.35
C ARG A 590 -7.63 10.80 15.48
N GLU A 591 -6.79 9.81 15.76
CA GLU A 591 -5.64 9.45 14.96
C GLU A 591 -6.08 8.86 13.61
N GLY A 592 -5.21 8.93 12.61
CA GLY A 592 -5.44 8.39 11.27
C GLY A 592 -4.15 7.83 10.69
N GLY A 593 -4.26 7.12 9.58
CA GLY A 593 -3.14 6.45 8.94
C GLY A 593 -3.01 6.78 7.47
N ARG A 594 -1.77 6.73 6.99
CA ARG A 594 -1.39 6.78 5.59
C ARG A 594 -0.79 5.44 5.22
N TYR A 595 -1.29 4.81 4.18
CA TYR A 595 -0.76 3.53 3.68
C TYR A 595 -0.13 3.73 2.30
N ASP A 596 1.16 3.42 2.20
CA ASP A 596 1.88 3.33 0.94
C ASP A 596 1.81 1.88 0.40
N PRO A 597 1.15 1.63 -0.75
CA PRO A 597 1.06 0.29 -1.33
C PRO A 597 2.37 -0.21 -1.94
N LEU A 598 3.37 0.65 -2.19
CA LEU A 598 4.65 0.30 -2.80
C LEU A 598 5.62 -0.31 -1.79
N SER A 599 5.77 0.30 -0.60
CA SER A 599 6.58 -0.26 0.48
C SER A 599 5.80 -1.19 1.43
N ASP A 600 4.46 -1.25 1.30
CA ASP A 600 3.54 -2.00 2.17
C ASP A 600 3.67 -1.59 3.64
N ASN A 601 3.67 -0.28 3.90
CA ASN A 601 3.83 0.29 5.24
C ASN A 601 2.76 1.33 5.57
N TRP A 602 2.52 1.49 6.86
CA TRP A 602 1.68 2.53 7.43
C TRP A 602 2.54 3.61 8.08
N SER A 603 2.22 4.88 7.79
CA SER A 603 2.69 6.05 8.52
C SER A 603 1.51 6.71 9.23
N GLU A 604 1.73 7.26 10.43
CA GLU A 604 0.67 7.99 11.13
C GLU A 604 0.35 9.33 10.44
N MET A 605 -0.91 9.73 10.51
CA MET A 605 -1.31 11.12 10.31
C MET A 605 -1.10 11.88 11.63
N ALA A 606 -0.68 13.14 11.57
CA ALA A 606 -0.71 14.02 12.72
C ALA A 606 -2.12 14.06 13.34
N LEU A 607 -2.20 14.26 14.67
CA LEU A 607 -3.48 14.42 15.33
C LEU A 607 -4.17 15.71 14.86
N PRO A 608 -5.50 15.69 14.61
CA PRO A 608 -6.25 16.92 14.42
C PRO A 608 -6.32 17.71 15.76
N PRO A 609 -6.55 19.03 15.71
CA PRO A 609 -6.78 19.84 16.91
C PRO A 609 -7.84 19.22 17.81
N SER A 610 -7.68 19.33 19.14
CA SER A 610 -8.53 18.67 20.14
C SER A 610 -10.02 19.00 20.00
N THR A 611 -10.35 20.18 19.49
CA THR A 611 -11.72 20.63 19.17
C THR A 611 -12.38 19.88 18.02
N PHE A 612 -11.61 19.23 17.14
CA PHE A 612 -12.11 18.43 16.02
C PHE A 612 -12.24 16.95 16.45
N ALA A 613 -13.37 16.64 17.08
CA ALA A 613 -13.62 15.32 17.65
C ALA A 613 -13.58 14.18 16.61
N GLY A 614 -13.13 12.99 17.05
CA GLY A 614 -13.24 11.75 16.27
C GLY A 614 -14.70 11.36 16.07
N ARG A 615 -15.05 10.71 14.94
CA ARG A 615 -16.45 10.55 14.50
C ARG A 615 -16.65 9.46 13.45
N VAL A 616 -17.88 8.99 13.33
CA VAL A 616 -18.41 8.18 12.22
C VAL A 616 -19.31 9.02 11.30
N ASN A 617 -19.80 8.44 10.20
CA ASN A 617 -20.84 9.00 9.33
C ASN A 617 -20.57 10.43 8.81
N HIS A 618 -19.29 10.77 8.64
CA HIS A 618 -18.80 12.04 8.09
C HIS A 618 -18.49 11.85 6.61
N ALA A 619 -18.46 12.94 5.85
CA ALA A 619 -17.99 12.92 4.47
C ALA A 619 -16.53 13.37 4.39
N ALA A 620 -15.75 12.74 3.52
CA ALA A 620 -14.39 13.15 3.18
C ALA A 620 -14.23 13.25 1.66
N VAL A 621 -13.46 14.23 1.20
CA VAL A 621 -13.24 14.51 -0.23
C VAL A 621 -11.78 14.85 -0.48
N TRP A 622 -11.16 14.20 -1.46
CA TRP A 622 -9.85 14.61 -1.97
C TRP A 622 -10.00 15.78 -2.95
N THR A 623 -9.35 16.91 -2.66
CA THR A 623 -9.39 18.13 -3.51
C THR A 623 -8.32 18.14 -4.60
N GLY A 624 -7.53 17.08 -4.74
CA GLY A 624 -6.29 17.07 -5.54
C GLY A 624 -5.03 17.42 -4.73
N THR A 625 -5.18 18.04 -3.55
CA THR A 625 -4.05 18.42 -2.68
C THR A 625 -4.28 18.16 -1.19
N LYS A 626 -5.53 18.21 -0.70
CA LYS A 626 -5.89 17.98 0.70
C LYS A 626 -7.13 17.07 0.81
N MET A 627 -7.23 16.33 1.90
CA MET A 627 -8.45 15.64 2.30
C MET A 627 -9.30 16.60 3.13
N VAL A 628 -10.47 17.00 2.63
CA VAL A 628 -11.41 17.85 3.36
C VAL A 628 -12.51 16.97 3.95
N ILE A 629 -12.73 17.08 5.26
CA ILE A 629 -13.76 16.37 6.03
C ILE A 629 -14.81 17.36 6.53
N PHE A 630 -16.09 16.99 6.48
CA PHE A 630 -17.19 17.72 7.09
C PHE A 630 -18.23 16.78 7.71
N GLY A 631 -18.89 17.26 8.78
CA GLY A 631 -20.03 16.61 9.40
C GLY A 631 -19.64 15.44 10.29
N GLY A 632 -20.60 14.55 10.56
CA GLY A 632 -20.41 13.29 11.27
C GLY A 632 -21.23 13.15 12.55
N TYR A 633 -21.00 12.05 13.25
CA TYR A 633 -21.68 11.68 14.50
C TYR A 633 -20.69 11.15 15.55
N ASN A 634 -20.93 11.50 16.82
CA ASN A 634 -20.23 10.99 17.99
C ASN A 634 -21.22 10.83 19.16
N SER A 635 -21.35 9.63 19.74
CA SER A 635 -22.31 9.34 20.81
C SER A 635 -21.97 9.96 22.18
N SER A 636 -20.76 10.48 22.37
CA SER A 636 -20.36 11.20 23.60
C SER A 636 -20.79 12.68 23.61
N ALA A 637 -21.53 13.13 22.60
CA ALA A 637 -22.04 14.51 22.46
C ALA A 637 -20.98 15.63 22.43
N VAL A 638 -19.71 15.29 22.14
CA VAL A 638 -18.56 16.22 22.11
C VAL A 638 -18.45 17.08 20.84
N CYS A 639 -19.42 17.01 19.94
CA CYS A 639 -19.42 17.78 18.69
C CYS A 639 -20.23 19.08 18.82
N SER A 640 -20.01 20.02 17.88
CA SER A 640 -20.63 21.36 17.90
C SER A 640 -22.16 21.38 17.82
N GLY A 641 -22.80 20.29 17.39
CA GLY A 641 -24.26 20.06 17.45
C GLY A 641 -24.66 19.00 18.49
N GLY A 642 -23.87 18.84 19.55
CA GLY A 642 -23.97 17.73 20.50
C GLY A 642 -23.54 16.42 19.84
N TYR A 643 -24.50 15.54 19.55
CA TYR A 643 -24.23 14.23 18.93
C TYR A 643 -23.84 14.30 17.44
N ASN A 644 -24.25 15.35 16.73
CA ASN A 644 -23.91 15.54 15.31
C ASN A 644 -22.91 16.69 15.18
N CYS A 645 -22.03 16.60 14.20
CA CYS A 645 -20.90 17.50 14.04
C CYS A 645 -21.17 18.49 12.88
N GLY A 646 -20.81 19.77 13.05
CA GLY A 646 -20.99 20.84 12.05
C GLY A 646 -19.71 21.60 11.71
N ASP A 647 -18.60 21.13 12.25
CA ASP A 647 -17.23 21.54 11.97
C ASP A 647 -16.66 20.82 10.73
N ALA A 648 -15.58 21.37 10.18
CA ALA A 648 -14.83 20.81 9.06
C ALA A 648 -13.32 21.01 9.26
N ALA A 649 -12.52 20.16 8.62
CA ALA A 649 -11.08 20.31 8.60
C ALA A 649 -10.49 19.83 7.27
N ALA A 650 -9.38 20.43 6.86
CA ALA A 650 -8.56 19.99 5.73
C ALA A 650 -7.25 19.39 6.25
N TYR A 651 -6.98 18.13 5.89
CA TYR A 651 -5.70 17.48 6.12
C TYR A 651 -4.81 17.54 4.88
N ASP A 652 -3.55 17.92 5.08
CA ASP A 652 -2.52 18.05 4.06
C ASP A 652 -1.48 16.93 4.22
N PRO A 653 -1.44 15.92 3.33
CA PRO A 653 -0.55 14.78 3.48
C PRO A 653 0.93 15.09 3.20
N VAL A 654 1.22 16.18 2.47
CA VAL A 654 2.58 16.57 2.11
C VAL A 654 3.29 17.21 3.29
N THR A 655 2.58 18.06 4.04
CA THR A 655 3.07 18.69 5.27
C THR A 655 2.75 17.90 6.54
N ASN A 656 1.87 16.90 6.46
CA ASN A 656 1.30 16.17 7.60
C ASN A 656 0.62 17.12 8.61
N THR A 657 -0.21 18.06 8.13
CA THR A 657 -0.89 19.06 8.98
C THR A 657 -2.40 19.09 8.78
N TRP A 658 -3.11 19.52 9.83
CA TRP A 658 -4.54 19.81 9.79
C TRP A 658 -4.79 21.32 9.82
N THR A 659 -5.78 21.77 9.07
CA THR A 659 -6.30 23.14 9.10
C THR A 659 -7.80 23.07 9.40
N LEU A 660 -8.26 23.68 10.50
CA LEU A 660 -9.70 23.79 10.75
C LEU A 660 -10.33 24.73 9.72
N LEU A 661 -11.52 24.38 9.26
CA LEU A 661 -12.33 25.19 8.37
C LEU A 661 -13.60 25.64 9.11
N THR A 662 -14.17 26.77 8.70
CA THR A 662 -15.43 27.29 9.25
C THR A 662 -16.54 27.15 8.20
N PRO A 663 -17.39 26.10 8.24
CA PRO A 663 -18.51 25.96 7.31
C PRO A 663 -19.55 27.10 7.47
N PRO A 664 -20.23 27.50 6.39
CA PRO A 664 -21.23 28.55 6.43
C PRO A 664 -22.53 28.04 7.07
N SER A 665 -22.81 28.43 8.31
CA SER A 665 -24.12 28.23 8.94
C SER A 665 -25.15 29.20 8.36
N PRO A 666 -26.42 28.79 8.09
CA PRO A 666 -27.02 27.46 8.31
C PRO A 666 -26.92 26.51 7.11
N ALA A 667 -26.17 26.87 6.04
CA ALA A 667 -26.07 26.04 4.84
C ALA A 667 -25.39 24.69 5.09
N LEU A 668 -24.36 24.68 5.94
CA LEU A 668 -23.73 23.50 6.53
C LEU A 668 -23.84 23.52 8.07
N ASP A 669 -25.05 23.29 8.58
CA ASP A 669 -25.29 23.03 10.00
C ASP A 669 -24.95 21.58 10.42
N ALA A 670 -24.90 21.33 11.73
CA ALA A 670 -24.43 20.07 12.31
C ALA A 670 -25.27 18.84 11.92
N ARG A 671 -24.63 17.88 11.24
CA ARG A 671 -25.28 16.73 10.61
C ARG A 671 -24.32 15.57 10.37
N ARG A 672 -24.87 14.37 10.34
CA ARG A 672 -24.22 13.15 9.83
C ARG A 672 -24.81 12.75 8.48
N ASP A 673 -24.27 11.73 7.85
CA ASP A 673 -24.74 11.17 6.57
C ASP A 673 -24.77 12.17 5.36
N PRO A 674 -23.99 13.29 5.30
CA PRO A 674 -23.94 14.13 4.11
C PRO A 674 -23.22 13.41 2.97
N VAL A 675 -23.50 13.77 1.72
CA VAL A 675 -22.66 13.33 0.58
C VAL A 675 -21.51 14.32 0.41
N GLY A 676 -20.30 13.79 0.21
CA GLY A 676 -19.10 14.56 -0.16
C GLY A 676 -18.70 14.25 -1.59
N VAL A 677 -18.48 15.27 -2.41
CA VAL A 677 -18.21 15.13 -3.86
C VAL A 677 -17.03 16.02 -4.26
N ALA A 678 -16.04 15.44 -4.93
CA ALA A 678 -14.97 16.22 -5.57
C ALA A 678 -15.52 16.98 -6.78
N THR A 679 -15.14 18.26 -6.92
CA THR A 679 -15.56 19.16 -8.00
C THR A 679 -14.36 19.90 -8.59
N THR A 680 -14.54 20.57 -9.72
CA THR A 680 -13.51 21.45 -10.31
C THR A 680 -13.14 22.65 -9.43
N ALA A 681 -13.97 23.01 -8.44
CA ALA A 681 -13.68 24.07 -7.48
C ALA A 681 -13.01 23.58 -6.19
N GLY A 682 -13.08 22.28 -5.89
CA GLY A 682 -12.66 21.71 -4.60
C GLY A 682 -13.65 20.66 -4.10
N ALA A 683 -14.14 20.80 -2.86
CA ALA A 683 -15.03 19.81 -2.23
C ALA A 683 -16.45 20.35 -2.04
N ALA A 684 -17.45 19.64 -2.55
CA ALA A 684 -18.86 19.92 -2.32
C ALA A 684 -19.44 18.98 -1.25
N PHE A 685 -20.24 19.52 -0.33
CA PHE A 685 -20.97 18.76 0.68
C PHE A 685 -22.45 19.12 0.63
N TRP A 686 -23.34 18.12 0.62
CA TRP A 686 -24.79 18.34 0.54
C TRP A 686 -25.61 17.31 1.31
N GLY A 687 -26.83 17.69 1.69
CA GLY A 687 -27.79 16.79 2.34
C GLY A 687 -27.34 16.37 3.74
N GLY A 688 -27.83 15.22 4.21
CA GLY A 688 -27.52 14.63 5.51
C GLY A 688 -28.69 14.64 6.50
N THR A 689 -28.42 14.16 7.70
CA THR A 689 -29.38 14.00 8.80
C THR A 689 -28.88 14.73 10.05
N GLY A 690 -29.68 15.67 10.53
CA GLY A 690 -29.43 16.41 11.77
C GLY A 690 -29.92 15.67 13.02
N ASN A 691 -30.11 16.45 14.08
CA ASN A 691 -30.55 15.98 15.39
C ASN A 691 -32.05 16.25 15.62
N THR A 692 -32.82 15.24 16.05
CA THR A 692 -33.58 15.26 17.32
C THR A 692 -33.65 13.83 17.87
N THR A 693 -33.96 13.67 19.15
CA THR A 693 -34.16 12.37 19.81
C THR A 693 -35.51 11.70 19.53
N LEU A 694 -36.41 12.34 18.74
CA LEU A 694 -37.76 11.83 18.46
C LEU A 694 -38.13 11.78 16.97
N SER A 695 -37.39 12.46 16.09
CA SER A 695 -37.52 12.33 14.62
C SER A 695 -36.26 12.83 13.89
N PRO A 696 -35.74 12.09 12.89
CA PRO A 696 -34.58 12.54 12.11
C PRO A 696 -34.94 13.73 11.21
N THR A 697 -34.32 14.88 11.46
CA THR A 697 -34.48 16.06 10.58
C THR A 697 -33.48 15.97 9.43
N TYR A 698 -33.94 15.67 8.22
CA TYR A 698 -33.09 15.63 7.03
C TYR A 698 -32.70 17.04 6.55
N ARG A 699 -31.74 17.14 5.62
CA ARG A 699 -31.25 18.42 5.07
C ARG A 699 -31.32 18.45 3.54
N SER A 700 -31.55 19.64 2.99
CA SER A 700 -31.56 19.96 1.54
C SER A 700 -30.53 21.05 1.18
N THR A 701 -29.74 21.50 2.14
CA THR A 701 -28.71 22.54 1.98
C THR A 701 -27.32 21.92 1.89
N GLY A 702 -26.36 22.68 1.36
CA GLY A 702 -24.96 22.28 1.27
C GLY A 702 -24.01 23.48 1.15
N ALA A 703 -22.74 23.21 0.87
CA ALA A 703 -21.79 24.23 0.40
C ALA A 703 -20.63 23.59 -0.38
N VAL A 704 -19.95 24.40 -1.19
CA VAL A 704 -18.70 24.05 -1.88
C VAL A 704 -17.55 24.83 -1.26
N PHE A 705 -16.49 24.11 -0.87
CA PHE A 705 -15.23 24.67 -0.39
C PHE A 705 -14.26 24.88 -1.57
N GLY A 706 -13.99 26.13 -1.89
CA GLY A 706 -13.08 26.59 -2.95
C GLY A 706 -11.63 26.72 -2.49
N GLY A 707 -11.14 25.81 -1.64
CA GLY A 707 -9.76 25.81 -1.12
C GLY A 707 -9.44 26.88 -0.06
N SER A 708 -10.18 27.99 -0.02
CA SER A 708 -10.05 29.05 1.00
C SER A 708 -11.38 29.68 1.43
N ALA A 709 -12.40 29.64 0.57
CA ALA A 709 -13.73 30.20 0.83
C ALA A 709 -14.83 29.14 0.65
N TRP A 710 -16.03 29.43 1.18
CA TRP A 710 -17.20 28.56 1.04
C TRP A 710 -18.33 29.27 0.25
N THR A 711 -18.88 28.59 -0.75
CA THR A 711 -20.07 29.02 -1.48
C THR A 711 -21.25 28.14 -1.07
N ALA A 712 -22.32 28.74 -0.52
CA ALA A 712 -23.50 27.98 -0.08
C ALA A 712 -24.26 27.38 -1.26
N ILE A 713 -24.72 26.14 -1.11
CA ILE A 713 -25.70 25.49 -1.98
C ILE A 713 -27.07 25.65 -1.29
N PRO A 714 -28.00 26.46 -1.85
CA PRO A 714 -29.31 26.65 -1.26
C PRO A 714 -30.14 25.37 -1.35
N SER A 715 -31.22 25.31 -0.55
CA SER A 715 -32.29 24.34 -0.80
C SER A 715 -32.86 24.54 -2.21
N PRO A 716 -33.28 23.46 -2.91
CA PRO A 716 -34.17 23.59 -4.06
C PRO A 716 -35.46 24.33 -3.68
N ASP A 717 -36.06 25.03 -4.63
CA ASP A 717 -37.44 25.52 -4.51
C ASP A 717 -38.40 24.34 -4.27
N ALA A 718 -39.49 24.56 -3.56
CA ALA A 718 -40.44 23.50 -3.16
C ALA A 718 -41.14 22.75 -4.32
N VAL A 719 -40.95 23.20 -5.56
CA VAL A 719 -41.44 22.55 -6.80
C VAL A 719 -40.38 21.63 -7.42
N LEU A 720 -39.11 21.77 -7.03
CA LEU A 720 -37.96 21.04 -7.56
C LEU A 720 -37.52 19.97 -6.56
N SER A 721 -37.49 18.71 -6.99
CA SER A 721 -36.68 17.71 -6.29
C SER A 721 -35.20 18.13 -6.31
N PRO A 722 -34.41 17.74 -5.28
CA PRO A 722 -34.70 16.69 -4.31
C PRO A 722 -35.17 17.25 -2.97
N ALA A 723 -36.27 16.68 -2.45
CA ALA A 723 -36.64 16.87 -1.04
C ALA A 723 -35.47 16.51 -0.09
N ALA A 724 -35.40 17.18 1.07
CA ALA A 724 -34.34 16.99 2.07
C ALA A 724 -34.09 15.50 2.41
N ARG A 725 -32.81 15.08 2.48
CA ARG A 725 -32.43 13.66 2.53
C ARG A 725 -31.01 13.42 3.05
N GLY A 726 -30.77 12.23 3.63
CA GLY A 726 -29.43 11.74 4.03
C GLY A 726 -28.99 10.50 3.24
N ALA A 727 -27.74 10.05 3.44
CA ALA A 727 -27.18 8.83 2.81
C ALA A 727 -27.32 8.80 1.26
N VAL A 728 -27.06 9.94 0.64
CA VAL A 728 -27.33 10.25 -0.78
C VAL A 728 -26.15 9.80 -1.65
N MET A 729 -26.43 9.32 -2.86
CA MET A 729 -25.39 9.12 -3.89
C MET A 729 -25.15 10.46 -4.62
N GLY A 730 -23.90 10.80 -4.92
CA GLY A 730 -23.59 12.03 -5.64
C GLY A 730 -22.27 11.99 -6.39
N TRP A 731 -22.19 12.78 -7.46
CA TRP A 731 -21.03 12.92 -8.34
C TRP A 731 -21.03 14.32 -8.97
N SER A 732 -19.94 14.72 -9.62
CA SER A 732 -19.89 15.98 -10.37
C SER A 732 -19.39 15.79 -11.80
N HIS A 733 -19.87 16.64 -12.70
CA HIS A 733 -19.43 16.72 -14.08
C HIS A 733 -19.65 18.15 -14.61
N ALA A 734 -18.75 18.66 -15.45
CA ALA A 734 -18.90 19.95 -16.15
C ALA A 734 -19.30 21.18 -15.29
N GLY A 735 -18.94 21.22 -13.99
CA GLY A 735 -19.35 22.29 -13.08
C GLY A 735 -20.74 22.11 -12.46
N GLN A 736 -21.32 20.92 -12.58
CA GLN A 736 -22.61 20.56 -12.00
C GLN A 736 -22.45 19.44 -10.95
N LEU A 737 -23.23 19.52 -9.87
CA LEU A 737 -23.33 18.53 -8.79
C LEU A 737 -24.63 17.74 -8.93
N TYR A 738 -24.52 16.42 -9.11
CA TYR A 738 -25.66 15.52 -9.22
C TYR A 738 -25.87 14.80 -7.90
N VAL A 739 -27.13 14.63 -7.48
CA VAL A 739 -27.51 13.87 -6.29
C VAL A 739 -28.70 12.97 -6.60
N TRP A 740 -28.67 11.73 -6.13
CA TRP A 740 -29.70 10.72 -6.39
C TRP A 740 -30.00 9.86 -5.16
N GLY A 741 -31.26 9.40 -5.06
CA GLY A 741 -31.70 8.43 -4.06
C GLY A 741 -31.55 8.96 -2.63
N GLY A 742 -31.09 8.11 -1.71
CA GLY A 742 -30.92 8.44 -0.29
C GLY A 742 -32.18 8.19 0.54
N VAL A 743 -32.25 8.72 1.76
CA VAL A 743 -33.37 8.50 2.69
C VAL A 743 -34.03 9.79 3.17
N ASN A 744 -35.37 9.76 3.25
CA ASN A 744 -36.20 10.70 4.01
C ASN A 744 -37.43 9.92 4.55
N GLY A 745 -37.31 9.35 5.75
CA GLY A 745 -38.30 8.41 6.32
C GLY A 745 -38.32 7.02 5.64
N GLY A 746 -38.09 6.97 4.33
CA GLY A 746 -37.82 5.76 3.54
C GLY A 746 -36.81 6.04 2.42
N PRO A 747 -36.37 5.02 1.66
CA PRO A 747 -35.48 5.19 0.51
C PRO A 747 -36.18 5.90 -0.65
N LEU A 748 -35.40 6.68 -1.39
CA LEU A 748 -35.89 7.58 -2.45
C LEU A 748 -35.45 7.10 -3.84
N GLY A 749 -36.21 7.46 -4.87
CA GLY A 749 -36.03 7.03 -6.26
C GLY A 749 -36.03 8.21 -7.25
N ASP A 750 -35.62 9.37 -6.75
CA ASP A 750 -35.53 10.64 -7.48
C ASP A 750 -34.17 11.31 -7.21
N GLY A 751 -33.89 12.39 -7.93
CA GLY A 751 -32.67 13.15 -7.81
C GLY A 751 -32.68 14.41 -8.67
N ALA A 752 -31.58 15.16 -8.59
CA ALA A 752 -31.45 16.46 -9.24
C ALA A 752 -30.00 16.81 -9.52
N VAL A 753 -29.83 17.85 -10.34
CA VAL A 753 -28.55 18.46 -10.61
C VAL A 753 -28.57 19.93 -10.20
N TYR A 754 -27.53 20.35 -9.47
CA TYR A 754 -27.25 21.73 -9.11
C TYR A 754 -26.13 22.27 -9.99
N ASP A 755 -26.39 23.35 -10.72
CA ASP A 755 -25.38 24.03 -11.53
C ASP A 755 -24.63 25.06 -10.67
N LEU A 756 -23.30 24.91 -10.55
CA LEU A 756 -22.48 25.76 -9.68
C LEU A 756 -22.30 27.18 -10.22
N ALA A 757 -22.50 27.41 -11.53
CA ALA A 757 -22.33 28.71 -12.17
C ALA A 757 -23.64 29.50 -12.23
N LEU A 758 -24.78 28.81 -12.43
CA LEU A 758 -26.12 29.40 -12.39
C LEU A 758 -26.71 29.44 -10.97
N ALA A 759 -26.06 28.78 -10.01
CA ALA A 759 -26.50 28.61 -8.62
C ALA A 759 -27.93 28.03 -8.49
N ALA A 760 -28.35 27.19 -9.44
CA ALA A 760 -29.72 26.74 -9.62
C ALA A 760 -29.86 25.21 -9.65
N TRP A 761 -30.98 24.71 -9.12
CA TRP A 761 -31.36 23.30 -9.17
C TRP A 761 -32.22 22.99 -10.42
N SER A 762 -32.10 21.78 -10.95
CA SER A 762 -33.03 21.23 -11.94
C SER A 762 -33.19 19.71 -11.77
N PRO A 763 -34.37 19.14 -12.08
CA PRO A 763 -34.66 17.73 -11.82
C PRO A 763 -33.88 16.82 -12.77
N MET A 764 -33.40 15.67 -12.26
CA MET A 764 -32.89 14.61 -13.12
C MET A 764 -34.05 13.85 -13.79
N SER A 765 -33.77 13.21 -14.92
CA SER A 765 -34.76 12.35 -15.59
C SER A 765 -35.22 11.21 -14.69
N SER A 766 -36.53 10.98 -14.64
CA SER A 766 -37.15 9.79 -14.05
C SER A 766 -37.34 8.65 -15.06
N VAL A 767 -37.11 8.89 -16.36
CA VAL A 767 -37.20 7.87 -17.40
C VAL A 767 -36.05 6.87 -17.23
N ASN A 768 -36.38 5.58 -17.17
CA ASN A 768 -35.47 4.45 -16.91
C ASN A 768 -34.65 4.54 -15.60
N ALA A 769 -35.09 5.38 -14.66
CA ALA A 769 -34.39 5.64 -13.41
C ALA A 769 -34.22 4.39 -12.52
N PRO A 770 -33.19 4.35 -11.64
CA PRO A 770 -33.04 3.32 -10.63
C PRO A 770 -34.28 3.23 -9.72
N SER A 771 -34.63 2.02 -9.30
CA SER A 771 -35.57 1.78 -8.21
C SER A 771 -35.08 2.43 -6.89
N VAL A 772 -36.03 2.71 -5.99
CA VAL A 772 -35.78 3.42 -4.72
C VAL A 772 -34.61 2.80 -3.94
N ARG A 773 -33.60 3.60 -3.61
CA ARG A 773 -32.38 3.10 -2.94
C ARG A 773 -31.63 4.15 -2.14
N ALA A 774 -30.95 3.67 -1.11
CA ALA A 774 -29.91 4.37 -0.37
C ALA A 774 -28.70 3.43 -0.21
N ARG A 775 -27.54 3.95 0.21
CA ARG A 775 -26.31 3.16 0.46
C ARG A 775 -25.83 2.31 -0.74
N ALA A 776 -26.21 2.70 -1.96
CA ALA A 776 -25.62 2.17 -3.17
C ALA A 776 -24.30 2.91 -3.43
N THR A 777 -23.34 2.24 -4.04
CA THR A 777 -22.09 2.89 -4.48
C THR A 777 -22.30 3.63 -5.79
N VAL A 778 -21.59 4.75 -5.97
CA VAL A 778 -21.48 5.44 -7.26
C VAL A 778 -20.01 5.61 -7.64
N VAL A 779 -19.68 5.36 -8.91
CA VAL A 779 -18.38 5.71 -9.49
C VAL A 779 -18.56 6.55 -10.75
N TRP A 780 -17.61 7.46 -11.02
CA TRP A 780 -17.60 8.29 -12.22
C TRP A 780 -16.56 7.76 -13.21
N THR A 781 -16.98 7.40 -14.43
CA THR A 781 -16.10 6.78 -15.44
C THR A 781 -15.14 7.76 -16.12
N GLY A 782 -15.44 9.06 -16.02
CA GLY A 782 -14.92 10.10 -16.92
C GLY A 782 -16.02 10.70 -17.81
N TYR A 783 -17.05 9.93 -18.14
CA TYR A 783 -18.14 10.30 -19.06
C TYR A 783 -19.56 10.00 -18.54
N ALA A 784 -19.70 9.07 -17.59
CA ALA A 784 -20.98 8.67 -17.01
C ALA A 784 -20.82 8.28 -15.53
N ALA A 785 -21.93 8.28 -14.78
CA ALA A 785 -21.98 7.75 -13.41
C ALA A 785 -22.57 6.34 -13.43
N ILE A 786 -21.94 5.38 -12.74
CA ILE A 786 -22.47 4.02 -12.56
C ILE A 786 -22.90 3.89 -11.11
N LEU A 787 -24.17 3.55 -10.87
CA LEU A 787 -24.74 3.27 -9.54
C LEU A 787 -25.04 1.77 -9.43
N TRP A 788 -24.67 1.14 -8.30
CA TRP A 788 -24.93 -0.29 -8.08
C TRP A 788 -25.17 -0.66 -6.61
N GLY A 789 -26.08 -1.62 -6.39
CA GLY A 789 -26.41 -2.19 -5.09
C GLY A 789 -27.26 -1.27 -4.20
N GLY A 790 -27.11 -1.41 -2.88
CA GLY A 790 -27.78 -0.59 -1.86
C GLY A 790 -29.01 -1.26 -1.23
N THR A 791 -29.82 -0.48 -0.51
CA THR A 791 -30.97 -0.97 0.30
C THR A 791 -32.32 -0.44 -0.21
N ALA A 792 -33.32 -1.32 -0.34
CA ALA A 792 -34.72 -0.98 -0.66
C ALA A 792 -35.68 -1.50 0.44
N PHE A 793 -35.99 -0.64 1.42
CA PHE A 793 -36.80 -0.99 2.60
C PHE A 793 -38.24 -1.42 2.31
N THR A 794 -38.79 -1.18 1.12
CA THR A 794 -40.12 -1.70 0.72
C THR A 794 -40.19 -3.24 0.65
N LEU A 795 -39.05 -3.92 0.66
CA LEU A 795 -38.95 -5.38 0.84
C LEU A 795 -37.96 -5.78 1.97
N GLY A 796 -37.41 -4.81 2.71
CA GLY A 796 -36.30 -5.04 3.65
C GLY A 796 -35.03 -5.59 3.01
N GLY A 797 -34.94 -5.56 1.67
CA GLY A 797 -33.91 -6.23 0.91
C GLY A 797 -32.77 -5.31 0.49
N ASN A 798 -31.57 -5.89 0.45
CA ASN A 798 -30.46 -5.34 -0.32
C ASN A 798 -30.71 -5.54 -1.83
N LEU A 799 -29.90 -4.88 -2.67
CA LEU A 799 -29.99 -4.92 -4.13
C LEU A 799 -28.70 -5.47 -4.77
N ASN A 800 -28.82 -6.13 -5.92
CA ASN A 800 -27.70 -6.50 -6.80
C ASN A 800 -27.83 -5.90 -8.22
N ASP A 801 -28.76 -4.97 -8.41
CA ASP A 801 -28.97 -4.25 -9.67
C ASP A 801 -28.25 -2.89 -9.66
N GLY A 802 -28.24 -2.23 -10.81
CA GLY A 802 -27.70 -0.89 -10.97
C GLY A 802 -28.19 -0.22 -12.25
N LYS A 803 -27.70 1.00 -12.51
CA LYS A 803 -27.91 1.77 -13.74
C LYS A 803 -26.67 2.61 -14.04
N MET A 804 -26.53 3.03 -15.29
CA MET A 804 -25.59 4.07 -15.70
C MET A 804 -26.36 5.35 -16.07
N PHE A 805 -25.81 6.51 -15.75
CA PHE A 805 -26.34 7.83 -16.09
C PHE A 805 -25.35 8.62 -16.96
N TRP A 806 -25.78 9.01 -18.16
CA TRP A 806 -25.09 9.98 -19.02
C TRP A 806 -25.73 11.37 -18.87
N PRO A 807 -24.97 12.43 -18.52
CA PRO A 807 -25.47 13.80 -18.32
C PRO A 807 -26.33 14.44 -19.43
#